data_AF-A0A1Z2RUC0-F1
#
_entry.id   AF-A0A1Z2RUC0-F1
#
_cell.length_a   1.000
_cell.length_b   1.000
_cell.length_c   1.000
_cell.angle_alpha   90.00
_cell.angle_beta   90.00
_cell.angle_gamma   90.00
#
_symmetry.space_group_name_H-M   'P 1'
#
loop_
_entity.id
_entity.type
_entity.pdbx_description
1 polymer ?
#
loop_
_entity_poly.entity_id
_entity_poly.type
_entity_poly.pdbx_seq_one_letter_code
_entity_poly.pdbx_strand_id
1 'polypeptide(L)'
;MSQVNDGQPITGLRHYSNNKLEYYGKDHVQYRNRYASQGNKWYYFGSNGDAVTGLRHYGNNKLEYYGKDHVQYRNRYASQGNKWYYFGSNGDAVTGLRHYGNNKLEYYGKDHVQYRNRYASQGNKWYYFGSNGDAVTGLRHYGNNKLEYYGADHVQYRNRYYQEGNKFYYFGGNGDAMVTIRGAIENGKFNIYDIRTNKLIKSLDAGTWENLAYSMDANSINNVDGYLSYSGWYRPIGTSQDGKTWYKTGAGDWRPILMYVWPNKDVQAQFIKYFVNHGYENANYGLTKVLVANLNKGTDATVLNTAAQNLRYVIEQSIATNKGTGKLANDINGFAATVPELSASSELSVQSIPNYKPNESGTVDNDQVIFVNDADSKYRLMNRTINNQTGNDNSDNSPELLVGNDIDNSNPVVQAENLNWEYFLLNYGKLMGYNQDGNFDGFRIDAADNIDADVFDQMGQLMNDMYHMKGNPQNANNHLCYNEGYHSGAARMLNKKGNPQLYMDSGEFYTLENVLGRANNRDNISDLVTNSIVNRQNDVTENEATPNWSFVTNHDQRKNLINRLIIKDHPGIAYIMGSAYKAEYANQAWQEFYADQKKTDKQYAQYNVPAQYAILLSNKDTVPQIYYGDLYSETAQYMQEKSIYYDAITTLMKARKQFVSGGQTMTKLSDNLIASVRYGKGVANANSEGTDSLSRTSGMAVIVGNNPQMAEQTISINMGRVHANEQYRNLLDTTDNGLTYNADGAENPETLTTDDNGILKVNVKGYSNPYVSGYLGVWVPVVSGNQDVTTNAATVSADSNKIFESNAALDSHMIYEDFSLYQPEPTSTENHAYNIIAQNAALFNNLGITDFWMAPAYTPFSMSRYNEGYSMTDRYNLGTNANPTKYGSGEELANAIAALHSAGLKVQEDIVMNQMIGFSGQEAVTVTRTNNRGIQIYVNGKTYANQIYFAYTTGGGNGQETYGGKYLSELQSKYPDLFTTRAISTGVAPDPTTRITQWSAKYQNGTSLQNIGIGLAVKLPNGDYAYLNGGNNDKFKTILPEQMGSIGYYVQQELKNKTFLPRQSYGRSSRRQKLRKQRNLVKARLKSTPAAVISISRL
;
A
#
# COMPACT_ATOMS: atom_id res chain seq x y z
N MET A 1 24.44 7.97 -71.48
CA MET A 1 25.32 7.87 -72.66
C MET A 1 26.66 7.31 -72.21
N SER A 2 27.11 6.22 -72.82
CA SER A 2 28.50 5.96 -73.16
C SER A 2 28.49 5.08 -74.41
N GLN A 3 29.05 5.57 -75.51
CA GLN A 3 29.28 4.80 -76.74
C GLN A 3 30.19 3.61 -76.40
N VAL A 4 29.83 2.41 -76.85
CA VAL A 4 30.72 1.25 -76.78
C VAL A 4 31.58 1.28 -78.04
N ASN A 5 32.89 1.36 -77.87
CA ASN A 5 33.88 1.18 -78.93
C ASN A 5 33.69 -0.21 -79.59
N ASP A 6 33.75 -0.24 -80.92
CA ASP A 6 33.77 -1.47 -81.71
C ASP A 6 34.97 -2.36 -81.29
N GLY A 7 34.68 -3.59 -80.85
CA GLY A 7 35.67 -4.65 -80.66
C GLY A 7 35.87 -5.20 -79.23
N GLN A 8 35.17 -4.71 -78.19
CA GLN A 8 35.24 -5.31 -76.85
C GLN A 8 34.04 -6.22 -76.54
N PRO A 9 34.27 -7.40 -75.92
CA PRO A 9 33.22 -8.35 -75.69
C PRO A 9 32.31 -7.90 -74.51
N ILE A 10 31.01 -7.83 -74.77
CA ILE A 10 30.00 -7.22 -73.88
C ILE A 10 29.62 -8.21 -72.76
N THR A 11 29.46 -7.72 -71.52
CA THR A 11 28.88 -8.49 -70.39
C THR A 11 27.85 -7.63 -69.66
N GLY A 12 26.82 -8.24 -69.07
CA GLY A 12 25.76 -7.55 -68.33
C GLY A 12 24.56 -7.11 -69.19
N LEU A 13 23.67 -6.28 -68.61
CA LEU A 13 22.48 -5.74 -69.29
C LEU A 13 22.86 -4.71 -70.36
N ARG A 14 22.24 -4.81 -71.53
CA ARG A 14 22.39 -3.84 -72.62
C ARG A 14 21.05 -3.48 -73.24
N HIS A 15 20.82 -2.18 -73.40
CA HIS A 15 19.75 -1.67 -74.25
C HIS A 15 20.28 -1.47 -75.66
N TYR A 16 19.63 -2.08 -76.65
CA TYR A 16 20.06 -1.98 -78.06
C TYR A 16 19.01 -1.30 -78.96
N SER A 17 17.80 -1.08 -78.46
CA SER A 17 16.78 -0.20 -79.08
C SER A 17 15.74 0.23 -78.04
N ASN A 18 14.83 1.15 -78.41
CA ASN A 18 13.77 1.60 -77.52
C ASN A 18 12.89 0.41 -77.07
N ASN A 19 12.91 0.12 -75.76
CA ASN A 19 12.22 -0.98 -75.09
C ASN A 19 12.71 -2.41 -75.39
N LYS A 20 13.92 -2.57 -75.93
CA LYS A 20 14.56 -3.90 -76.01
C LYS A 20 15.82 -3.97 -75.16
N LEU A 21 15.84 -4.97 -74.29
CA LEU A 21 16.86 -5.22 -73.29
C LEU A 21 17.37 -6.64 -73.47
N GLU A 22 18.68 -6.81 -73.58
CA GLU A 22 19.37 -8.10 -73.69
C GLU A 22 20.41 -8.24 -72.57
N TYR A 23 20.92 -9.45 -72.34
CA TYR A 23 21.95 -9.71 -71.34
C TYR A 23 23.02 -10.65 -71.89
N TYR A 24 24.28 -10.34 -71.63
CA TYR A 24 25.42 -11.19 -71.97
C TYR A 24 26.10 -11.72 -70.71
N GLY A 25 26.37 -13.01 -70.66
CA GLY A 25 27.12 -13.64 -69.57
C GLY A 25 28.57 -13.18 -69.50
N LYS A 26 29.30 -13.61 -68.47
CA LYS A 26 30.76 -13.35 -68.36
C LYS A 26 31.57 -14.04 -69.48
N ASP A 27 30.97 -15.05 -70.10
CA ASP A 27 31.44 -15.75 -71.30
C ASP A 27 31.11 -15.01 -72.60
N HIS A 28 30.47 -13.83 -72.51
CA HIS A 28 30.06 -13.00 -73.63
C HIS A 28 29.03 -13.64 -74.55
N VAL A 29 28.31 -14.66 -74.05
CA VAL A 29 27.19 -15.29 -74.76
C VAL A 29 25.89 -14.62 -74.34
N GLN A 30 25.05 -14.31 -75.33
CA GLN A 30 23.73 -13.73 -75.09
C GLN A 30 22.84 -14.75 -74.35
N TYR A 31 22.25 -14.32 -73.23
CA TYR A 31 21.36 -15.16 -72.45
C TYR A 31 20.03 -15.33 -73.18
N ARG A 32 19.67 -16.59 -73.46
CA ARG A 32 18.39 -16.98 -74.08
C ARG A 32 17.72 -18.06 -73.26
N ASN A 33 16.41 -17.98 -73.12
CA ASN A 33 15.58 -18.86 -72.29
C ASN A 33 16.04 -19.00 -70.82
N ARG A 34 16.69 -17.98 -70.26
CA ARG A 34 17.31 -18.06 -68.93
C ARG A 34 17.18 -16.78 -68.13
N TYR A 35 17.31 -16.90 -66.81
CA TYR A 35 17.27 -15.79 -65.87
C TYR A 35 18.63 -15.09 -65.81
N ALA A 36 18.60 -13.78 -65.58
CA ALA A 36 19.75 -13.01 -65.13
C ALA A 36 19.34 -12.10 -63.97
N SER A 37 20.30 -11.78 -63.10
CA SER A 37 20.11 -10.87 -61.99
C SER A 37 21.17 -9.77 -62.03
N GLN A 38 20.75 -8.53 -61.82
CA GLN A 38 21.65 -7.40 -61.61
C GLN A 38 21.25 -6.68 -60.32
N GLY A 39 22.09 -6.79 -59.29
CA GLY A 39 21.70 -6.44 -57.92
C GLY A 39 20.48 -7.25 -57.47
N ASN A 40 19.49 -6.58 -56.86
CA ASN A 40 18.25 -7.22 -56.41
C ASN A 40 17.16 -7.34 -57.49
N LYS A 41 17.46 -6.96 -58.74
CA LYS A 41 16.51 -7.01 -59.86
C LYS A 41 16.73 -8.28 -60.67
N TRP A 42 15.63 -8.97 -60.96
CA TRP A 42 15.62 -10.22 -61.71
C TRP A 42 14.96 -10.00 -63.07
N TYR A 43 15.55 -10.59 -64.10
CA TYR A 43 15.11 -10.49 -65.49
C TYR A 43 15.03 -11.91 -66.07
N TYR A 44 14.19 -12.09 -67.09
CA TYR A 44 14.18 -13.31 -67.88
C TYR A 44 14.25 -12.96 -69.36
N PHE A 45 15.15 -13.63 -70.08
CA PHE A 45 15.38 -13.40 -71.49
C PHE A 45 14.76 -14.55 -72.29
N GLY A 46 13.89 -14.20 -73.23
CA GLY A 46 13.18 -15.15 -74.09
C GLY A 46 14.10 -15.88 -75.06
N SER A 47 13.51 -16.70 -75.93
CA SER A 47 14.25 -17.48 -76.94
C SER A 47 15.00 -16.62 -77.96
N ASN A 48 14.52 -15.40 -78.19
CA ASN A 48 15.13 -14.39 -79.05
C ASN A 48 16.23 -13.56 -78.35
N GLY A 49 16.41 -13.73 -77.03
CA GLY A 49 17.39 -12.97 -76.23
C GLY A 49 16.88 -11.65 -75.67
N ASP A 50 15.61 -11.28 -75.92
CA ASP A 50 15.00 -10.07 -75.37
C ASP A 50 14.39 -10.33 -73.98
N ALA A 51 14.50 -9.35 -73.07
CA ALA A 51 13.90 -9.39 -71.75
C ALA A 51 12.37 -9.35 -71.84
N VAL A 52 11.69 -10.29 -71.17
CA VAL A 52 10.23 -10.40 -71.21
C VAL A 52 9.54 -9.32 -70.35
N THR A 53 8.29 -8.99 -70.70
CA THR A 53 7.38 -8.17 -69.88
C THR A 53 6.02 -8.87 -69.78
N GLY A 54 5.23 -8.55 -68.76
CA GLY A 54 3.92 -9.15 -68.52
C GLY A 54 3.98 -10.51 -67.82
N LEU A 55 2.86 -11.26 -67.87
CA LEU A 55 2.76 -12.59 -67.28
C LEU A 55 3.56 -13.61 -68.09
N ARG A 56 4.31 -14.46 -67.39
CA ARG A 56 5.03 -15.58 -67.97
C ARG A 56 4.72 -16.86 -67.21
N HIS A 57 4.24 -17.86 -67.92
CA HIS A 57 4.10 -19.21 -67.39
C HIS A 57 5.40 -19.99 -67.57
N TYR A 58 5.77 -20.74 -66.54
CA TYR A 58 6.88 -21.69 -66.60
C TYR A 58 6.54 -22.95 -65.80
N GLY A 59 7.32 -24.03 -65.95
CA GLY A 59 6.96 -25.40 -65.56
C GLY A 59 6.28 -25.57 -64.19
N ASN A 60 5.47 -26.63 -64.04
CA ASN A 60 4.67 -26.94 -62.84
C ASN A 60 3.62 -25.88 -62.46
N ASN A 61 2.88 -25.35 -63.44
CA ASN A 61 1.80 -24.37 -63.25
C ASN A 61 2.25 -23.09 -62.51
N LYS A 62 3.53 -22.73 -62.61
CA LYS A 62 4.07 -21.52 -62.01
C LYS A 62 3.89 -20.32 -62.93
N LEU A 63 3.70 -19.16 -62.30
CA LEU A 63 3.40 -17.91 -62.98
C LEU A 63 4.27 -16.82 -62.39
N GLU A 64 4.92 -16.04 -63.23
CA GLU A 64 5.73 -14.87 -62.85
C GLU A 64 5.19 -13.65 -63.59
N TYR A 65 5.55 -12.45 -63.12
CA TYR A 65 5.23 -11.21 -63.80
C TYR A 65 6.44 -10.30 -63.89
N TYR A 66 6.62 -9.70 -65.05
CA TYR A 66 7.69 -8.74 -65.33
C TYR A 66 7.07 -7.39 -65.64
N GLY A 67 7.54 -6.33 -64.97
CA GLY A 67 7.06 -4.97 -65.19
C GLY A 67 7.39 -4.46 -66.60
N LYS A 68 6.89 -3.26 -66.92
CA LYS A 68 7.28 -2.56 -68.17
C LYS A 68 8.78 -2.25 -68.23
N ASP A 69 9.45 -2.23 -67.08
CA ASP A 69 10.90 -2.10 -66.90
C ASP A 69 11.64 -3.45 -67.02
N HIS A 70 10.94 -4.51 -67.42
CA HIS A 70 11.44 -5.89 -67.55
C HIS A 70 11.87 -6.56 -66.24
N VAL A 71 11.62 -5.93 -65.09
CA VAL A 71 12.01 -6.47 -63.77
C VAL A 71 10.91 -7.38 -63.24
N GLN A 72 11.30 -8.55 -62.72
CA GLN A 72 10.39 -9.49 -62.07
C GLN A 72 9.78 -8.88 -60.82
N TYR A 73 8.46 -8.98 -60.69
CA TYR A 73 7.75 -8.52 -59.49
C TYR A 73 7.93 -9.54 -58.37
N ARG A 74 8.39 -9.06 -57.21
CA ARG A 74 8.60 -9.83 -55.98
C ARG A 74 8.01 -9.08 -54.80
N ASN A 75 7.31 -9.80 -53.92
CA ASN A 75 6.53 -9.24 -52.80
C ASN A 75 5.56 -8.11 -53.23
N ARG A 76 5.00 -8.20 -54.44
CA ARG A 76 4.28 -7.08 -55.08
C ARG A 76 3.02 -7.57 -55.78
N TYR A 77 1.99 -6.73 -55.79
CA TYR A 77 0.78 -6.94 -56.58
C TYR A 77 1.00 -6.60 -58.05
N ALA A 78 0.37 -7.35 -58.95
CA ALA A 78 0.19 -6.96 -60.33
C ALA A 78 -1.28 -7.14 -60.74
N SER A 79 -1.74 -6.32 -61.68
CA SER A 79 -3.06 -6.46 -62.28
C SER A 79 -2.94 -6.58 -63.79
N GLN A 80 -3.79 -7.43 -64.37
CA GLN A 80 -3.96 -7.53 -65.81
C GLN A 80 -5.46 -7.55 -66.10
N GLY A 81 -5.98 -6.43 -66.61
CA GLY A 81 -7.42 -6.18 -66.66
C GLY A 81 -8.04 -6.23 -65.27
N ASN A 82 -9.16 -6.95 -65.11
CA ASN A 82 -9.85 -7.12 -63.83
C ASN A 82 -9.28 -8.24 -62.94
N LYS A 83 -8.18 -8.88 -63.35
CA LYS A 83 -7.53 -9.94 -62.59
C LYS A 83 -6.37 -9.39 -61.78
N TRP A 84 -6.34 -9.72 -60.50
CA TRP A 84 -5.30 -9.33 -59.56
C TRP A 84 -4.47 -10.55 -59.17
N TYR A 85 -3.17 -10.36 -59.08
CA TYR A 85 -2.19 -11.38 -58.74
C TYR A 85 -1.27 -10.81 -57.66
N TYR A 86 -0.70 -11.68 -56.84
CA TYR A 86 0.38 -11.31 -55.94
C TYR A 86 1.56 -12.25 -56.14
N PHE A 87 2.76 -11.68 -56.25
CA PHE A 87 3.99 -12.42 -56.46
C PHE A 87 4.79 -12.44 -55.17
N GLY A 88 5.12 -13.63 -54.69
CA GLY A 88 5.89 -13.85 -53.47
C GLY A 88 7.34 -13.39 -53.58
N SER A 89 8.12 -13.64 -52.52
CA SER A 89 9.52 -13.22 -52.44
C SER A 89 10.43 -13.89 -53.49
N ASN A 90 10.04 -15.09 -53.94
CA ASN A 90 10.72 -15.83 -55.00
C ASN A 90 10.30 -15.40 -56.42
N GLY A 91 9.31 -14.52 -56.56
CA GLY A 91 8.80 -14.04 -57.86
C GLY A 91 7.67 -14.88 -58.45
N ASP A 92 7.27 -15.97 -57.78
CA ASP A 92 6.15 -16.81 -58.18
C ASP A 92 4.82 -16.22 -57.69
N ALA A 93 3.77 -16.32 -58.50
CA ALA A 93 2.42 -15.98 -58.11
C ALA A 93 1.93 -16.92 -57.00
N VAL A 94 1.27 -16.35 -56.00
CA VAL A 94 0.75 -17.12 -54.86
C VAL A 94 -0.59 -17.78 -55.21
N THR A 95 -0.84 -18.93 -54.59
CA THR A 95 -2.15 -19.62 -54.59
C THR A 95 -2.54 -19.95 -53.15
N GLY A 96 -3.84 -20.08 -52.88
CA GLY A 96 -4.36 -20.34 -51.53
C GLY A 96 -4.47 -19.08 -50.67
N LEU A 97 -4.59 -19.27 -49.34
CA LEU A 97 -4.69 -18.17 -48.37
C LEU A 97 -3.34 -17.45 -48.21
N ARG A 98 -3.40 -16.12 -48.12
CA ARG A 98 -2.26 -15.26 -47.84
C ARG A 98 -2.63 -14.27 -46.74
N HIS A 99 -1.87 -14.30 -45.64
CA HIS A 99 -1.96 -13.32 -44.57
C HIS A 99 -1.06 -12.12 -44.86
N TYR A 100 -1.54 -10.92 -44.56
CA TYR A 100 -0.76 -9.68 -44.62
C TYR A 100 -1.27 -8.70 -43.53
N GLY A 101 -0.51 -7.64 -43.23
CA GLY A 101 -0.61 -6.83 -42.00
C GLY A 101 -2.02 -6.47 -41.49
N ASN A 102 -2.13 -6.19 -40.18
CA ASN A 102 -3.38 -5.89 -39.45
C ASN A 102 -4.46 -6.99 -39.56
N ASN A 103 -4.06 -8.25 -39.37
CA ASN A 103 -4.96 -9.42 -39.40
C ASN A 103 -5.78 -9.55 -40.71
N LYS A 104 -5.24 -9.10 -41.85
CA LYS A 104 -5.89 -9.21 -43.15
C LYS A 104 -5.57 -10.52 -43.85
N LEU A 105 -6.52 -10.99 -44.65
CA LEU A 105 -6.46 -12.29 -45.31
C LEU A 105 -6.98 -12.17 -46.75
N GLU A 106 -6.21 -12.65 -47.71
CA GLU A 106 -6.58 -12.75 -49.13
C GLU A 106 -6.58 -14.21 -49.57
N TYR A 107 -7.23 -14.52 -50.69
CA TYR A 107 -7.17 -15.84 -51.31
C TYR A 107 -6.95 -15.76 -52.81
N TYR A 108 -6.08 -16.64 -53.31
CA TYR A 108 -5.74 -16.74 -54.72
C TYR A 108 -6.11 -18.13 -55.25
N GLY A 109 -6.82 -18.18 -56.38
CA GLY A 109 -7.23 -19.45 -56.99
C GLY A 109 -6.06 -20.27 -57.51
N LYS A 110 -6.35 -21.50 -57.98
CA LYS A 110 -5.34 -22.33 -58.69
C LYS A 110 -4.85 -21.69 -60.00
N ASP A 111 -5.60 -20.73 -60.51
CA ASP A 111 -5.28 -19.86 -61.64
C ASP A 111 -4.48 -18.61 -61.23
N HIS A 112 -4.05 -18.53 -59.95
CA HIS A 112 -3.29 -17.42 -59.36
C HIS A 112 -4.06 -16.10 -59.22
N VAL A 113 -5.34 -16.07 -59.59
CA VAL A 113 -6.16 -14.86 -59.54
C VAL A 113 -6.75 -14.68 -58.15
N GLN A 114 -6.66 -13.46 -57.63
CA GLN A 114 -7.26 -13.07 -56.35
C GLN A 114 -8.78 -13.22 -56.40
N TYR A 115 -9.35 -13.83 -55.38
CA TYR A 115 -10.79 -13.96 -55.23
C TYR A 115 -11.37 -12.64 -54.72
N ARG A 116 -12.32 -12.07 -55.46
CA ARG A 116 -13.05 -10.85 -55.13
C ARG A 116 -14.54 -11.10 -55.30
N ASN A 117 -15.34 -10.64 -54.35
CA ASN A 117 -16.79 -10.93 -54.26
C ASN A 117 -17.11 -12.42 -54.39
N ARG A 118 -16.31 -13.28 -53.75
CA ARG A 118 -16.31 -14.73 -54.00
C ARG A 118 -16.05 -15.52 -52.72
N TYR A 119 -16.69 -16.68 -52.63
CA TYR A 119 -16.41 -17.67 -51.59
C TYR A 119 -15.18 -18.51 -51.94
N ALA A 120 -14.37 -18.81 -50.92
CA ALA A 120 -13.36 -19.85 -51.00
C ALA A 120 -13.55 -20.86 -49.86
N SER A 121 -13.09 -22.09 -50.07
CA SER A 121 -13.05 -23.11 -49.04
C SER A 121 -11.65 -23.72 -48.96
N GLN A 122 -11.20 -23.97 -47.75
CA GLN A 122 -9.97 -24.70 -47.48
C GLN A 122 -10.27 -25.72 -46.38
N GLY A 123 -10.26 -27.01 -46.76
CA GLY A 123 -10.80 -28.07 -45.90
C GLY A 123 -12.27 -27.83 -45.56
N ASN A 124 -12.62 -27.89 -44.27
CA ASN A 124 -13.97 -27.64 -43.78
C ASN A 124 -14.26 -26.16 -43.44
N LYS A 125 -13.30 -25.25 -43.69
CA LYS A 125 -13.46 -23.82 -43.41
C LYS A 125 -13.88 -23.08 -44.66
N TRP A 126 -14.84 -22.16 -44.48
CA TRP A 126 -15.40 -21.33 -45.54
C TRP A 126 -15.09 -19.88 -45.29
N TYR A 127 -14.73 -19.16 -46.35
CA TYR A 127 -14.33 -17.75 -46.32
C TYR A 127 -15.12 -17.00 -47.40
N TYR A 128 -15.31 -15.71 -47.21
CA TYR A 128 -15.81 -14.83 -48.26
C TYR A 128 -14.89 -13.62 -48.40
N PHE A 129 -14.50 -13.34 -49.63
CA PHE A 129 -13.61 -12.23 -49.96
C PHE A 129 -14.44 -11.10 -50.59
N GLY A 130 -14.32 -9.91 -50.00
CA GLY A 130 -15.01 -8.70 -50.43
C GLY A 130 -14.55 -8.18 -51.79
N SER A 131 -15.07 -7.03 -52.19
CA SER A 131 -14.76 -6.40 -53.50
C SER A 131 -13.30 -5.98 -53.63
N ASN A 132 -12.65 -5.66 -52.51
CA ASN A 132 -11.23 -5.32 -52.43
C ASN A 132 -10.31 -6.56 -52.39
N GLY A 133 -10.85 -7.77 -52.23
CA GLY A 133 -10.09 -9.03 -52.15
C GLY A 133 -9.74 -9.48 -50.74
N ASP A 134 -10.10 -8.70 -49.72
CA ASP A 134 -9.91 -9.06 -48.30
C ASP A 134 -11.04 -9.96 -47.80
N ALA A 135 -10.72 -10.89 -46.91
CA ALA A 135 -11.70 -11.70 -46.21
C ALA A 135 -12.56 -10.83 -45.27
N VAL A 136 -13.85 -11.14 -45.19
CA VAL A 136 -14.79 -10.42 -44.32
C VAL A 136 -14.81 -11.04 -42.91
N THR A 137 -15.08 -10.19 -41.91
CA THR A 137 -15.42 -10.58 -40.53
C THR A 137 -16.77 -9.97 -40.15
N GLY A 138 -17.43 -10.52 -39.14
CA GLY A 138 -18.71 -10.04 -38.65
C GLY A 138 -19.91 -10.53 -39.46
N LEU A 139 -21.07 -9.89 -39.24
CA LEU A 139 -22.33 -10.18 -39.91
C LEU A 139 -22.31 -9.68 -41.36
N ARG A 140 -22.66 -10.55 -42.30
CA ARG A 140 -22.76 -10.22 -43.73
C ARG A 140 -24.13 -10.57 -44.28
N HIS A 141 -24.81 -9.56 -44.81
CA HIS A 141 -26.04 -9.73 -45.56
C HIS A 141 -25.76 -10.04 -47.03
N TYR A 142 -26.51 -10.99 -47.59
CA TYR A 142 -26.50 -11.28 -49.02
C TYR A 142 -27.91 -11.69 -49.48
N GLY A 143 -28.18 -11.70 -50.79
CA GLY A 143 -29.54 -11.65 -51.39
C GLY A 143 -30.65 -12.48 -50.72
N ASN A 144 -31.91 -12.02 -50.84
CA ASN A 144 -33.11 -12.58 -50.19
C ASN A 144 -33.07 -12.62 -48.65
N ASN A 145 -32.61 -11.55 -48.00
CA ASN A 145 -32.54 -11.42 -46.53
C ASN A 145 -31.77 -12.56 -45.85
N LYS A 146 -30.80 -13.15 -46.56
CA LYS A 146 -29.91 -14.15 -46.00
C LYS A 146 -28.78 -13.47 -45.27
N LEU A 147 -28.38 -14.08 -44.17
CA LEU A 147 -27.41 -13.54 -43.25
C LEU A 147 -26.40 -14.63 -42.92
N GLU A 148 -25.12 -14.30 -43.01
CA GLU A 148 -24.00 -15.17 -42.64
C GLU A 148 -23.15 -14.43 -41.59
N TYR A 149 -22.32 -15.16 -40.86
CA TYR A 149 -21.38 -14.57 -39.91
C TYR A 149 -20.01 -15.18 -40.07
N TYR A 150 -18.98 -14.34 -39.98
CA TYR A 150 -17.58 -14.71 -40.05
C TYR A 150 -16.88 -14.30 -38.76
N GLY A 151 -16.18 -15.23 -38.12
CA GLY A 151 -15.44 -14.95 -36.89
C GLY A 151 -14.29 -13.96 -37.10
N ALA A 152 -13.64 -13.55 -36.01
CA ALA A 152 -12.41 -12.77 -36.06
C ALA A 152 -11.26 -13.49 -36.79
N ASP A 153 -11.37 -14.81 -36.96
CA ASP A 153 -10.50 -15.68 -37.75
C ASP A 153 -10.89 -15.75 -39.24
N HIS A 154 -11.86 -14.93 -39.68
CA HIS A 154 -12.43 -14.87 -41.04
C HIS A 154 -13.21 -16.11 -41.47
N VAL A 155 -13.44 -17.07 -40.57
CA VAL A 155 -14.11 -18.33 -40.91
C VAL A 155 -15.62 -18.19 -40.73
N GLN A 156 -16.39 -18.64 -41.73
CA GLN A 156 -17.84 -18.67 -41.70
C GLN A 156 -18.36 -19.62 -40.60
N TYR A 157 -19.28 -19.14 -39.78
CA TYR A 157 -19.94 -19.94 -38.76
C TYR A 157 -20.97 -20.88 -39.42
N ARG A 158 -20.84 -22.19 -39.13
CA ARG A 158 -21.74 -23.24 -39.62
C ARG A 158 -22.07 -24.19 -38.49
N ASN A 159 -23.35 -24.56 -38.36
CA ASN A 159 -23.89 -25.30 -37.20
C ASN A 159 -23.47 -24.69 -35.86
N ARG A 160 -23.49 -23.36 -35.77
CA ARG A 160 -22.93 -22.60 -34.65
C ARG A 160 -23.83 -21.42 -34.31
N TYR A 161 -23.87 -21.08 -33.03
CA TYR A 161 -24.56 -19.90 -32.51
C TYR A 161 -23.63 -18.69 -32.47
N TYR A 162 -24.20 -17.52 -32.70
CA TYR A 162 -23.61 -16.20 -32.45
C TYR A 162 -24.64 -15.35 -31.72
N GLN A 163 -24.19 -14.62 -30.71
CA GLN A 163 -25.02 -13.70 -29.95
C GLN A 163 -24.37 -12.32 -29.97
N GLU A 164 -25.18 -11.30 -30.19
CA GLU A 164 -24.78 -9.89 -30.10
C GLU A 164 -25.81 -9.15 -29.24
N GLY A 165 -25.48 -8.92 -27.97
CA GLY A 165 -26.42 -8.34 -26.99
C GLY A 165 -27.67 -9.21 -26.81
N ASN A 166 -28.84 -8.62 -27.05
CA ASN A 166 -30.14 -9.32 -27.01
C ASN A 166 -30.49 -10.04 -28.32
N LYS A 167 -29.61 -10.03 -29.33
CA LYS A 167 -29.84 -10.64 -30.65
C LYS A 167 -29.13 -12.00 -30.76
N PHE A 168 -29.83 -12.97 -31.34
CA PHE A 168 -29.42 -14.36 -31.41
C PHE A 168 -29.48 -14.88 -32.83
N TYR A 169 -28.38 -15.50 -33.25
CA TYR A 169 -28.21 -16.05 -34.58
C TYR A 169 -27.79 -17.51 -34.46
N TYR A 170 -28.51 -18.43 -35.09
CA TYR A 170 -28.03 -19.79 -35.33
C TYR A 170 -27.76 -19.96 -36.81
N PHE A 171 -26.51 -20.25 -37.17
CA PHE A 171 -26.12 -20.49 -38.56
C PHE A 171 -26.16 -21.99 -38.86
N GLY A 172 -26.95 -22.37 -39.86
CA GLY A 172 -27.12 -23.76 -40.28
C GLY A 172 -25.88 -24.36 -40.95
N GLY A 173 -25.96 -25.63 -41.34
CA GLY A 173 -24.83 -26.32 -41.99
C GLY A 173 -24.39 -25.70 -43.33
N ASN A 174 -25.24 -24.88 -43.94
CA ASN A 174 -24.93 -24.13 -45.16
C ASN A 174 -24.31 -22.74 -44.89
N GLY A 175 -24.22 -22.29 -43.63
CA GLY A 175 -23.69 -20.98 -43.24
C GLY A 175 -24.74 -19.87 -43.15
N ASP A 176 -26.00 -20.14 -43.51
CA ASP A 176 -27.09 -19.18 -43.42
C ASP A 176 -27.70 -19.15 -42.02
N ALA A 177 -28.07 -17.97 -41.55
CA ALA A 177 -28.84 -17.79 -40.32
C ALA A 177 -30.21 -18.49 -40.46
N MET A 178 -30.44 -19.54 -39.68
CA MET A 178 -31.68 -20.29 -39.59
C MET A 178 -32.62 -19.71 -38.51
N VAL A 179 -32.05 -19.17 -37.43
CA VAL A 179 -32.80 -18.51 -36.34
C VAL A 179 -32.19 -17.13 -36.15
N THR A 180 -33.05 -16.12 -36.08
CA THR A 180 -32.68 -14.72 -35.87
C THR A 180 -33.66 -14.10 -34.90
N ILE A 181 -33.39 -14.11 -33.59
CA ILE A 181 -34.34 -13.63 -32.59
C ILE A 181 -33.75 -12.56 -31.68
N ARG A 182 -34.58 -11.59 -31.25
CA ARG A 182 -34.21 -10.61 -30.23
C ARG A 182 -35.16 -10.65 -29.05
N GLY A 183 -34.64 -10.58 -27.84
CA GLY A 183 -35.43 -10.40 -26.62
C GLY A 183 -35.63 -8.93 -26.26
N ALA A 184 -36.78 -8.56 -25.71
CA ALA A 184 -37.08 -7.24 -25.18
C ALA A 184 -38.06 -7.33 -24.00
N ILE A 185 -37.95 -6.43 -23.03
CA ILE A 185 -38.92 -6.30 -21.93
C ILE A 185 -39.80 -5.09 -22.22
N GLU A 186 -41.08 -5.32 -22.45
CA GLU A 186 -42.03 -4.29 -22.85
C GLU A 186 -43.36 -4.56 -22.14
N ASN A 187 -43.97 -3.51 -21.57
CA ASN A 187 -45.25 -3.60 -20.86
C ASN A 187 -45.30 -4.70 -19.79
N GLY A 188 -44.18 -4.93 -19.09
CA GLY A 188 -44.09 -5.94 -18.03
C GLY A 188 -44.02 -7.39 -18.52
N LYS A 189 -43.74 -7.62 -19.81
CA LYS A 189 -43.58 -8.96 -20.39
C LYS A 189 -42.25 -9.13 -21.11
N PHE A 190 -41.76 -10.36 -21.15
CA PHE A 190 -40.57 -10.71 -21.93
C PHE A 190 -40.95 -11.17 -23.33
N ASN A 191 -40.72 -10.29 -24.30
CA ASN A 191 -41.07 -10.48 -25.71
C ASN A 191 -39.87 -10.98 -26.51
N ILE A 192 -40.07 -12.03 -27.29
CA ILE A 192 -39.08 -12.57 -28.23
C ILE A 192 -39.59 -12.28 -29.64
N TYR A 193 -38.82 -11.53 -30.41
CA TYR A 193 -39.11 -11.12 -31.78
C TYR A 193 -38.22 -11.85 -32.78
N ASP A 194 -38.71 -12.05 -34.00
CA ASP A 194 -37.88 -12.38 -35.15
C ASP A 194 -37.16 -11.11 -35.62
N ILE A 195 -35.84 -11.12 -35.72
CA ILE A 195 -35.04 -9.94 -36.11
C ILE A 195 -35.30 -9.55 -37.56
N ARG A 196 -35.49 -10.52 -38.47
CA ARG A 196 -35.61 -10.27 -39.91
C ARG A 196 -36.91 -9.58 -40.28
N THR A 197 -37.97 -9.89 -39.56
CA THR A 197 -39.33 -9.39 -39.82
C THR A 197 -39.83 -8.42 -38.74
N ASN A 198 -39.10 -8.29 -37.63
CA ASN A 198 -39.52 -7.61 -36.40
C ASN A 198 -40.88 -8.11 -35.85
N LYS A 199 -41.29 -9.33 -36.20
CA LYS A 199 -42.56 -9.92 -35.76
C LYS A 199 -42.40 -10.56 -34.38
N LEU A 200 -43.34 -10.31 -33.47
CA LEU A 200 -43.40 -10.97 -32.17
C LEU A 200 -43.59 -12.48 -32.37
N ILE A 201 -42.67 -13.28 -31.84
CA ILE A 201 -42.70 -14.76 -31.88
C ILE A 201 -43.41 -15.29 -30.63
N LYS A 202 -43.01 -14.80 -29.45
CA LYS A 202 -43.52 -15.25 -28.16
C LYS A 202 -43.49 -14.10 -27.16
N SER A 203 -44.50 -14.01 -26.32
CA SER A 203 -44.51 -13.16 -25.14
C SER A 203 -44.58 -14.08 -23.92
N LEU A 204 -43.72 -13.86 -22.94
CA LEU A 204 -43.75 -14.56 -21.66
C LEU A 204 -44.30 -13.62 -20.60
N ASP A 205 -45.25 -14.14 -19.83
CA ASP A 205 -45.66 -13.51 -18.58
C ASP A 205 -44.54 -13.60 -17.52
N ALA A 206 -44.80 -13.04 -16.35
CA ALA A 206 -43.88 -13.02 -15.23
C ALA A 206 -43.28 -14.41 -14.91
N GLY A 207 -41.98 -14.46 -14.67
CA GLY A 207 -41.22 -15.71 -14.58
C GLY A 207 -39.79 -15.48 -14.13
N THR A 208 -38.92 -16.49 -14.24
CA THR A 208 -37.51 -16.41 -13.80
C THR A 208 -36.69 -15.31 -14.47
N TRP A 209 -37.15 -14.76 -15.59
CA TRP A 209 -36.54 -13.60 -16.25
C TRP A 209 -36.67 -12.32 -15.42
N GLU A 210 -37.58 -12.28 -14.45
CA GLU A 210 -37.72 -11.15 -13.53
C GLU A 210 -36.58 -11.05 -12.50
N ASN A 211 -35.68 -12.04 -12.46
CA ASN A 211 -34.42 -11.91 -11.71
C ASN A 211 -33.44 -10.90 -12.35
N LEU A 212 -33.68 -10.45 -13.59
CA LEU A 212 -32.93 -9.35 -14.19
C LEU A 212 -32.98 -8.12 -13.28
N ALA A 213 -31.92 -7.33 -13.26
CA ALA A 213 -31.89 -6.07 -12.54
C ALA A 213 -32.98 -5.13 -13.05
N TYR A 214 -33.65 -4.44 -12.13
CA TYR A 214 -34.73 -3.52 -12.44
C TYR A 214 -34.26 -2.38 -13.36
N SER A 215 -33.06 -1.85 -13.10
CA SER A 215 -32.30 -0.98 -13.99
C SER A 215 -30.83 -1.37 -13.97
N MET A 216 -30.09 -1.08 -15.05
CA MET A 216 -28.65 -1.31 -15.15
C MET A 216 -27.87 -0.06 -14.74
N ASP A 217 -28.18 0.45 -13.55
CA ASP A 217 -27.57 1.63 -12.95
C ASP A 217 -27.56 1.52 -11.41
N ALA A 218 -26.93 2.50 -10.75
CA ALA A 218 -26.75 2.51 -9.31
C ALA A 218 -28.06 2.56 -8.51
N ASN A 219 -29.21 2.89 -9.13
CA ASN A 219 -30.50 2.87 -8.43
C ASN A 219 -31.00 1.45 -8.14
N SER A 220 -30.43 0.45 -8.80
CA SER A 220 -30.84 -0.95 -8.66
C SER A 220 -29.66 -1.90 -8.44
N ILE A 221 -28.40 -1.44 -8.39
CA ILE A 221 -27.22 -2.29 -8.24
C ILE A 221 -26.18 -1.58 -7.38
N ASN A 222 -25.83 -2.16 -6.22
CA ASN A 222 -24.73 -1.66 -5.39
C ASN A 222 -23.40 -1.89 -6.11
N ASN A 223 -22.53 -0.89 -6.05
CA ASN A 223 -21.21 -0.91 -6.64
C ASN A 223 -20.25 0.01 -5.85
N VAL A 224 -18.95 -0.25 -5.99
CA VAL A 224 -17.87 0.64 -5.54
C VAL A 224 -17.08 1.01 -6.78
N ASP A 225 -17.07 2.29 -7.15
CA ASP A 225 -16.49 2.81 -8.40
C ASP A 225 -16.91 2.03 -9.66
N GLY A 226 -18.17 1.61 -9.72
CA GLY A 226 -18.71 0.79 -10.81
C GLY A 226 -18.47 -0.71 -10.66
N TYR A 227 -17.49 -1.15 -9.86
CA TYR A 227 -17.25 -2.58 -9.64
C TYR A 227 -18.27 -3.20 -8.69
N LEU A 228 -18.71 -4.42 -9.01
CA LEU A 228 -19.66 -5.17 -8.19
C LEU A 228 -18.92 -6.03 -7.15
N SER A 229 -19.48 -6.13 -5.96
CA SER A 229 -19.03 -7.01 -4.88
C SER A 229 -19.99 -8.18 -4.68
N TYR A 230 -19.48 -9.38 -4.38
CA TYR A 230 -20.32 -10.52 -3.99
C TYR A 230 -21.13 -10.23 -2.72
N SER A 231 -20.62 -9.39 -1.82
CA SER A 231 -21.37 -8.92 -0.63
C SER A 231 -22.44 -7.86 -0.97
N GLY A 232 -22.44 -7.36 -2.20
CA GLY A 232 -23.38 -6.35 -2.69
C GLY A 232 -24.79 -6.87 -2.91
N TRP A 233 -25.71 -5.93 -3.12
CA TRP A 233 -27.13 -6.19 -3.33
C TRP A 233 -27.59 -5.53 -4.62
N TYR A 234 -28.66 -6.06 -5.20
CA TYR A 234 -29.32 -5.45 -6.35
C TYR A 234 -30.84 -5.64 -6.27
N ARG A 235 -31.59 -4.83 -6.99
CA ARG A 235 -33.05 -4.91 -7.10
C ARG A 235 -33.43 -5.71 -8.35
N PRO A 236 -33.99 -6.93 -8.23
CA PRO A 236 -34.55 -7.63 -9.37
C PRO A 236 -35.86 -6.97 -9.86
N ILE A 237 -36.29 -7.22 -11.09
CA ILE A 237 -37.60 -6.76 -11.61
C ILE A 237 -38.76 -7.30 -10.76
N GLY A 238 -38.64 -8.56 -10.32
CA GLY A 238 -39.64 -9.22 -9.51
C GLY A 238 -39.08 -10.40 -8.71
N THR A 239 -39.87 -10.85 -7.74
CA THR A 239 -39.54 -11.98 -6.85
C THR A 239 -40.70 -12.95 -6.76
N SER A 240 -40.43 -14.17 -6.29
CA SER A 240 -41.47 -15.20 -6.17
C SER A 240 -41.21 -16.09 -4.97
N GLN A 241 -42.28 -16.44 -4.25
CA GLN A 241 -42.24 -17.37 -3.12
C GLN A 241 -42.46 -18.82 -3.54
N ASP A 242 -42.92 -19.08 -4.77
CA ASP A 242 -43.33 -20.41 -5.20
C ASP A 242 -42.90 -20.81 -6.63
N GLY A 243 -42.32 -19.87 -7.37
CA GLY A 243 -41.96 -20.01 -8.78
C GLY A 243 -43.12 -19.88 -9.76
N LYS A 244 -44.35 -19.64 -9.27
CA LYS A 244 -45.58 -19.55 -10.07
C LYS A 244 -46.15 -18.14 -10.05
N THR A 245 -46.20 -17.53 -8.87
CA THR A 245 -46.69 -16.16 -8.67
C THR A 245 -45.49 -15.25 -8.45
N TRP A 246 -45.41 -14.22 -9.29
CA TRP A 246 -44.32 -13.26 -9.30
C TRP A 246 -44.84 -11.88 -8.91
N TYR A 247 -44.11 -11.21 -8.03
CA TYR A 247 -44.44 -9.92 -7.48
C TYR A 247 -43.41 -8.91 -7.94
N LYS A 248 -43.88 -7.79 -8.50
CA LYS A 248 -43.02 -6.68 -8.90
C LYS A 248 -42.36 -6.06 -7.65
N THR A 249 -41.06 -5.75 -7.75
CA THR A 249 -40.32 -5.08 -6.69
C THR A 249 -40.63 -3.58 -6.61
N GLY A 250 -40.67 -3.03 -5.41
CA GLY A 250 -40.55 -1.60 -5.09
C GLY A 250 -39.09 -1.17 -4.90
N ALA A 251 -38.85 0.13 -4.67
CA ALA A 251 -37.49 0.69 -4.57
C ALA A 251 -36.68 0.16 -3.38
N GLY A 252 -37.34 -0.36 -2.33
CA GLY A 252 -36.70 -0.96 -1.16
C GLY A 252 -36.45 -2.46 -1.25
N ASP A 253 -36.89 -3.14 -2.33
CA ASP A 253 -36.85 -4.61 -2.45
C ASP A 253 -35.51 -5.10 -3.02
N TRP A 254 -34.44 -4.91 -2.27
CA TRP A 254 -33.10 -5.36 -2.63
C TRP A 254 -32.88 -6.83 -2.29
N ARG A 255 -32.05 -7.53 -3.08
CA ARG A 255 -31.62 -8.91 -2.86
C ARG A 255 -30.09 -9.06 -2.99
N PRO A 256 -29.45 -9.91 -2.18
CA PRO A 256 -28.03 -10.19 -2.27
C PRO A 256 -27.61 -10.72 -3.66
N ILE A 257 -26.48 -10.25 -4.18
CA ILE A 257 -25.89 -10.77 -5.42
C ILE A 257 -25.56 -12.27 -5.29
N LEU A 258 -25.12 -12.71 -4.10
CA LEU A 258 -24.85 -14.12 -3.77
C LEU A 258 -26.08 -15.05 -3.86
N MET A 259 -27.30 -14.54 -3.99
CA MET A 259 -28.47 -15.39 -4.31
C MET A 259 -28.48 -15.86 -5.79
N TYR A 260 -27.68 -15.23 -6.65
CA TYR A 260 -27.74 -15.40 -8.10
C TYR A 260 -26.39 -15.70 -8.73
N VAL A 261 -25.30 -15.24 -8.12
CA VAL A 261 -23.95 -15.29 -8.69
C VAL A 261 -22.97 -15.76 -7.61
N TRP A 262 -22.10 -16.69 -7.97
CA TRP A 262 -21.09 -17.26 -7.08
C TRP A 262 -19.72 -17.29 -7.76
N PRO A 263 -18.60 -17.22 -7.00
CA PRO A 263 -17.24 -17.31 -7.55
C PRO A 263 -17.00 -18.58 -8.38
N ASN A 264 -17.56 -19.70 -7.93
CA ASN A 264 -17.45 -20.99 -8.59
C ASN A 264 -18.56 -21.95 -8.12
N LYS A 265 -18.62 -23.13 -8.75
CA LYS A 265 -19.62 -24.17 -8.40
C LYS A 265 -19.49 -24.70 -6.98
N ASP A 266 -18.30 -24.67 -6.39
CA ASP A 266 -18.13 -25.15 -5.02
C ASP A 266 -18.79 -24.19 -4.03
N VAL A 267 -18.54 -22.89 -4.18
CA VAL A 267 -19.20 -21.85 -3.38
C VAL A 267 -20.72 -21.87 -3.58
N GLN A 268 -21.21 -22.10 -4.80
CA GLN A 268 -22.65 -22.28 -5.07
C GLN A 268 -23.23 -23.48 -4.28
N ALA A 269 -22.53 -24.61 -4.26
CA ALA A 269 -22.96 -25.78 -3.48
C ALA A 269 -22.92 -25.51 -1.97
N GLN A 270 -21.87 -24.84 -1.49
CA GLN A 270 -21.74 -24.43 -0.09
C GLN A 270 -22.87 -23.48 0.33
N PHE A 271 -23.23 -22.50 -0.51
CA PHE A 271 -24.34 -21.58 -0.28
C PHE A 271 -25.65 -22.32 -0.04
N ILE A 272 -25.99 -23.27 -0.92
CA ILE A 272 -27.22 -24.07 -0.80
C ILE A 272 -27.21 -24.86 0.51
N LYS A 273 -26.10 -25.56 0.82
CA LYS A 273 -25.96 -26.33 2.05
C LYS A 273 -26.08 -25.46 3.29
N TYR A 274 -25.43 -24.30 3.30
CA TYR A 274 -25.44 -23.36 4.41
C TYR A 274 -26.87 -22.92 4.73
N PHE A 275 -27.61 -22.42 3.75
CA PHE A 275 -28.96 -21.92 3.97
C PHE A 275 -29.92 -23.05 4.41
N VAL A 276 -29.85 -24.24 3.80
CA VAL A 276 -30.67 -25.37 4.25
C VAL A 276 -30.35 -25.74 5.71
N ASN A 277 -29.09 -25.66 6.13
CA ASN A 277 -28.71 -25.87 7.52
C ASN A 277 -29.11 -24.73 8.48
N HIS A 278 -29.43 -23.53 7.96
CA HIS A 278 -29.80 -22.33 8.71
C HIS A 278 -31.29 -21.98 8.62
N GLY A 279 -32.14 -23.01 8.52
CA GLY A 279 -33.60 -22.86 8.64
C GLY A 279 -34.33 -22.59 7.33
N TYR A 280 -33.69 -22.79 6.17
CA TYR A 280 -34.33 -22.69 4.86
C TYR A 280 -34.64 -24.09 4.26
N GLU A 281 -35.03 -25.05 5.11
CA GLU A 281 -35.45 -26.38 4.68
C GLU A 281 -36.84 -26.33 4.04
N ASN A 282 -37.00 -26.99 2.89
CA ASN A 282 -38.30 -27.19 2.27
C ASN A 282 -38.29 -28.45 1.40
N ALA A 283 -38.94 -29.51 1.89
CA ALA A 283 -38.98 -30.81 1.22
C ALA A 283 -39.66 -30.75 -0.17
N ASN A 284 -40.65 -29.88 -0.37
CA ASN A 284 -41.34 -29.74 -1.66
C ASN A 284 -40.42 -29.20 -2.76
N TYR A 285 -39.37 -28.48 -2.37
CA TYR A 285 -38.36 -27.94 -3.26
C TYR A 285 -37.08 -28.80 -3.33
N GLY A 286 -37.08 -29.97 -2.70
CA GLY A 286 -35.89 -30.85 -2.62
C GLY A 286 -34.78 -30.29 -1.74
N LEU A 287 -35.09 -29.35 -0.85
CA LEU A 287 -34.15 -28.66 0.03
C LEU A 287 -34.23 -29.25 1.44
N THR A 288 -33.66 -30.42 1.63
CA THR A 288 -33.51 -31.03 2.96
C THR A 288 -32.04 -31.27 3.23
N LYS A 289 -31.65 -31.32 4.50
CA LYS A 289 -30.25 -31.58 4.91
C LYS A 289 -29.67 -32.82 4.22
N VAL A 290 -30.46 -33.88 4.11
CA VAL A 290 -30.07 -35.14 3.45
C VAL A 290 -29.83 -34.98 1.96
N LEU A 291 -30.71 -34.27 1.25
CA LEU A 291 -30.62 -34.15 -0.21
C LEU A 291 -29.47 -33.22 -0.64
N VAL A 292 -29.19 -32.18 0.13
CA VAL A 292 -28.13 -31.21 -0.22
C VAL A 292 -26.74 -31.61 0.26
N ALA A 293 -26.63 -32.58 1.17
CA ALA A 293 -25.36 -32.99 1.79
C ALA A 293 -24.25 -33.32 0.76
N ASN A 294 -24.63 -33.92 -0.37
CA ASN A 294 -23.70 -34.37 -1.41
C ASN A 294 -23.36 -33.32 -2.47
N LEU A 295 -23.93 -32.10 -2.41
CA LEU A 295 -23.62 -31.04 -3.37
C LEU A 295 -22.16 -30.56 -3.21
N ASN A 296 -21.43 -30.49 -4.33
CA ASN A 296 -20.02 -30.09 -4.38
C ASN A 296 -19.62 -29.55 -5.77
N LYS A 297 -18.37 -29.12 -5.95
CA LYS A 297 -17.83 -28.65 -7.24
C LYS A 297 -18.07 -29.57 -8.45
N GLY A 298 -18.15 -30.89 -8.24
CA GLY A 298 -18.35 -31.91 -9.26
C GLY A 298 -19.82 -32.12 -9.65
N THR A 299 -20.76 -31.57 -8.88
CA THR A 299 -22.19 -31.64 -9.21
C THR A 299 -22.49 -30.96 -10.55
N ASP A 300 -23.43 -31.54 -11.30
CA ASP A 300 -23.91 -30.98 -12.56
C ASP A 300 -24.47 -29.56 -12.35
N ALA A 301 -24.09 -28.63 -13.23
CA ALA A 301 -24.48 -27.24 -13.09
C ALA A 301 -26.00 -27.05 -13.15
N THR A 302 -26.73 -27.90 -13.87
CA THR A 302 -28.20 -27.85 -13.95
C THR A 302 -28.80 -28.16 -12.59
N VAL A 303 -28.28 -29.17 -11.88
CA VAL A 303 -28.75 -29.55 -10.54
C VAL A 303 -28.50 -28.44 -9.54
N LEU A 304 -27.29 -27.86 -9.52
CA LEU A 304 -26.96 -26.73 -8.64
C LEU A 304 -27.83 -25.50 -8.95
N ASN A 305 -28.03 -25.17 -10.23
CA ASN A 305 -28.85 -24.03 -10.63
C ASN A 305 -30.33 -24.22 -10.27
N THR A 306 -30.88 -25.44 -10.40
CA THR A 306 -32.25 -25.76 -9.98
C THR A 306 -32.38 -25.65 -8.46
N ALA A 307 -31.45 -26.22 -7.69
CA ALA A 307 -31.46 -26.13 -6.24
C ALA A 307 -31.34 -24.68 -5.75
N ALA A 308 -30.47 -23.87 -6.36
CA ALA A 308 -30.34 -22.45 -6.04
C ALA A 308 -31.61 -21.66 -6.41
N GLN A 309 -32.25 -21.94 -7.54
CA GLN A 309 -33.53 -21.33 -7.92
C GLN A 309 -34.64 -21.65 -6.93
N ASN A 310 -34.73 -22.90 -6.51
CA ASN A 310 -35.67 -23.36 -5.49
C ASN A 310 -35.40 -22.69 -4.13
N LEU A 311 -34.12 -22.55 -3.76
CA LEU A 311 -33.74 -21.90 -2.51
C LEU A 311 -34.14 -20.44 -2.49
N ARG A 312 -34.05 -19.72 -3.63
CA ARG A 312 -34.56 -18.34 -3.73
C ARG A 312 -36.03 -18.26 -3.32
N TYR A 313 -36.87 -19.19 -3.74
CA TYR A 313 -38.28 -19.20 -3.35
C TYR A 313 -38.47 -19.35 -1.83
N VAL A 314 -37.70 -20.23 -1.20
CA VAL A 314 -37.73 -20.42 0.26
C VAL A 314 -37.18 -19.19 0.99
N ILE A 315 -36.16 -18.52 0.45
CA ILE A 315 -35.67 -17.25 0.97
C ILE A 315 -36.77 -16.18 0.92
N GLU A 316 -37.51 -16.07 -0.18
CA GLU A 316 -38.64 -15.12 -0.28
C GLU A 316 -39.78 -15.45 0.70
N GLN A 317 -40.06 -16.73 0.94
CA GLN A 317 -41.01 -17.14 1.99
C GLN A 317 -40.55 -16.67 3.37
N SER A 318 -39.26 -16.80 3.66
CA SER A 318 -38.64 -16.31 4.89
C SER A 318 -38.74 -14.79 5.00
N ILE A 319 -38.44 -14.04 3.94
CA ILE A 319 -38.58 -12.56 3.93
C ILE A 319 -40.03 -12.15 4.21
N ALA A 320 -41.00 -12.79 3.55
CA ALA A 320 -42.42 -12.49 3.75
C ALA A 320 -42.87 -12.77 5.19
N THR A 321 -42.37 -13.87 5.78
CA THR A 321 -42.65 -14.24 7.18
C THR A 321 -42.03 -13.25 8.16
N ASN A 322 -40.77 -12.86 7.94
CA ASN A 322 -40.03 -11.93 8.80
C ASN A 322 -40.37 -10.45 8.53
N LYS A 323 -41.15 -10.16 7.49
CA LYS A 323 -41.50 -8.81 7.02
C LYS A 323 -40.27 -7.92 6.80
N GLY A 324 -39.16 -8.50 6.33
CA GLY A 324 -37.92 -7.77 6.09
C GLY A 324 -36.73 -8.66 5.74
N THR A 325 -35.62 -8.02 5.37
CA THR A 325 -34.39 -8.69 4.90
C THR A 325 -33.29 -8.78 5.97
N GLY A 326 -33.52 -8.31 7.21
CA GLY A 326 -32.51 -8.31 8.27
C GLY A 326 -31.95 -9.70 8.59
N LYS A 327 -32.82 -10.72 8.70
CA LYS A 327 -32.38 -12.12 8.87
C LYS A 327 -31.53 -12.59 7.69
N LEU A 328 -31.96 -12.29 6.46
CA LEU A 328 -31.23 -12.67 5.25
C LEU A 328 -29.85 -12.01 5.21
N ALA A 329 -29.74 -10.73 5.58
CA ALA A 329 -28.45 -10.04 5.63
C ALA A 329 -27.47 -10.72 6.60
N ASN A 330 -27.93 -11.09 7.80
CA ASN A 330 -27.11 -11.82 8.77
C ASN A 330 -26.69 -13.20 8.24
N ASP A 331 -27.60 -13.94 7.61
CA ASP A 331 -27.31 -15.26 7.05
C ASP A 331 -26.32 -15.19 5.87
N ILE A 332 -26.40 -14.15 5.02
CA ILE A 332 -25.46 -13.90 3.93
C ILE A 332 -24.07 -13.57 4.47
N ASN A 333 -23.98 -12.68 5.46
CA ASN A 333 -22.71 -12.31 6.08
C ASN A 333 -22.07 -13.52 6.78
N GLY A 334 -22.89 -14.30 7.51
CA GLY A 334 -22.46 -15.54 8.14
C GLY A 334 -21.94 -16.55 7.10
N PHE A 335 -22.65 -16.73 5.98
CA PHE A 335 -22.18 -17.57 4.88
C PHE A 335 -20.84 -17.08 4.31
N ALA A 336 -20.72 -15.80 3.97
CA ALA A 336 -19.51 -15.25 3.39
C ALA A 336 -18.28 -15.45 4.29
N ALA A 337 -18.45 -15.31 5.61
CA ALA A 337 -17.41 -15.61 6.60
C ALA A 337 -16.95 -17.07 6.61
N THR A 338 -17.82 -18.03 6.21
CA THR A 338 -17.44 -19.45 6.07
C THR A 338 -16.69 -19.78 4.78
N VAL A 339 -16.69 -18.87 3.80
CA VAL A 339 -16.06 -19.09 2.50
C VAL A 339 -14.69 -18.40 2.48
N PRO A 340 -13.57 -19.14 2.47
CA PRO A 340 -12.23 -18.53 2.53
C PRO A 340 -11.96 -17.53 1.41
N GLU A 341 -12.50 -17.76 0.21
CA GLU A 341 -12.33 -16.89 -0.96
C GLU A 341 -13.07 -15.54 -0.84
N LEU A 342 -14.09 -15.44 0.04
CA LEU A 342 -14.94 -14.26 0.20
C LEU A 342 -14.72 -13.53 1.54
N SER A 343 -13.75 -13.96 2.33
CA SER A 343 -13.49 -13.45 3.69
C SER A 343 -12.05 -12.97 3.82
N ALA A 344 -11.72 -12.38 4.98
CA ALA A 344 -10.37 -11.94 5.35
C ALA A 344 -9.29 -13.02 5.14
N SER A 345 -9.64 -14.31 5.21
CA SER A 345 -8.71 -15.41 4.93
C SER A 345 -8.10 -15.35 3.51
N SER A 346 -8.82 -14.76 2.55
CA SER A 346 -8.33 -14.59 1.18
C SER A 346 -7.21 -13.54 1.06
N GLU A 347 -7.02 -12.67 2.06
CA GLU A 347 -5.95 -11.66 2.08
C GLU A 347 -4.58 -12.23 2.43
N LEU A 348 -4.53 -13.50 2.84
CA LEU A 348 -3.28 -14.22 3.09
C LEU A 348 -2.41 -13.54 4.16
N SER A 349 -2.97 -13.36 5.36
CA SER A 349 -2.23 -12.87 6.52
C SER A 349 -1.10 -13.83 6.92
N VAL A 350 0.09 -13.31 7.22
CA VAL A 350 1.24 -14.09 7.72
C VAL A 350 0.94 -14.80 9.03
N GLN A 351 -0.06 -14.32 9.77
CA GLN A 351 -0.54 -14.94 11.01
C GLN A 351 -1.15 -16.33 10.77
N SER A 352 -1.55 -16.63 9.53
CA SER A 352 -2.06 -17.95 9.15
C SER A 352 -0.95 -18.99 8.92
N ILE A 353 0.33 -18.61 9.03
CA ILE A 353 1.45 -19.53 8.90
C ILE A 353 1.50 -20.43 10.14
N PRO A 354 1.66 -21.76 9.99
CA PRO A 354 1.81 -22.66 11.13
C PRO A 354 2.94 -22.22 12.06
N ASN A 355 2.65 -22.13 13.35
CA ASN A 355 3.58 -21.67 14.39
C ASN A 355 4.04 -20.21 14.26
N TYR A 356 3.27 -19.35 13.59
CA TYR A 356 3.53 -17.90 13.61
C TYR A 356 3.61 -17.38 15.04
N LYS A 357 4.60 -16.53 15.29
CA LYS A 357 4.76 -15.79 16.53
C LYS A 357 4.90 -14.30 16.19
N PRO A 358 4.15 -13.41 16.85
CA PRO A 358 4.36 -11.98 16.68
C PRO A 358 5.79 -11.62 17.10
N ASN A 359 6.31 -10.53 16.54
CA ASN A 359 7.57 -9.91 16.98
C ASN A 359 7.40 -9.31 18.39
N GLU A 360 8.50 -8.82 18.97
CA GLU A 360 8.51 -8.25 20.32
C GLU A 360 7.65 -6.98 20.45
N SER A 361 7.43 -6.24 19.36
CA SER A 361 6.53 -5.09 19.33
C SER A 361 5.04 -5.48 19.27
N GLY A 362 4.72 -6.75 19.01
CA GLY A 362 3.35 -7.24 18.88
C GLY A 362 2.66 -6.86 17.55
N THR A 363 3.39 -6.22 16.63
CA THR A 363 2.87 -5.76 15.33
C THR A 363 3.02 -6.84 14.25
N VAL A 364 2.26 -6.70 13.16
CA VAL A 364 2.27 -7.64 12.03
C VAL A 364 2.68 -6.92 10.76
N ASP A 365 3.94 -6.52 10.72
CA ASP A 365 4.45 -5.57 9.71
C ASP A 365 4.31 -6.08 8.27
N ASN A 366 4.37 -7.39 8.06
CA ASN A 366 4.31 -8.01 6.73
C ASN A 366 2.90 -8.25 6.18
N ASP A 367 1.86 -7.82 6.88
CA ASP A 367 0.47 -7.88 6.41
C ASP A 367 0.08 -6.60 5.65
N GLN A 368 0.66 -6.44 4.46
CA GLN A 368 0.47 -5.26 3.61
C GLN A 368 0.00 -5.61 2.19
N VAL A 369 -0.63 -4.63 1.56
CA VAL A 369 -0.88 -4.57 0.12
C VAL A 369 -0.45 -3.21 -0.43
N ILE A 370 0.11 -3.20 -1.65
CA ILE A 370 0.43 -1.96 -2.39
C ILE A 370 -0.59 -1.69 -3.49
N PHE A 371 -0.78 -0.42 -3.82
CA PHE A 371 -1.62 0.02 -4.92
C PHE A 371 -0.81 0.11 -6.22
N VAL A 372 -1.27 -0.57 -7.28
CA VAL A 372 -0.44 -0.87 -8.47
C VAL A 372 -0.93 -0.22 -9.78
N ASN A 373 -1.81 0.78 -9.71
CA ASN A 373 -2.36 1.42 -10.90
C ASN A 373 -1.76 2.82 -11.17
N ASP A 374 -0.99 2.93 -12.27
CA ASP A 374 -0.43 4.18 -12.80
C ASP A 374 -1.52 5.18 -13.26
N ALA A 375 -2.74 4.69 -13.52
CA ALA A 375 -3.85 5.56 -13.93
C ALA A 375 -4.36 6.45 -12.78
N ASP A 376 -4.04 6.11 -11.53
CA ASP A 376 -4.53 6.84 -10.35
C ASP A 376 -3.42 7.64 -9.63
N SER A 377 -2.15 7.23 -9.69
CA SER A 377 -0.99 8.04 -9.28
C SER A 377 0.21 7.77 -10.18
N LYS A 378 0.93 8.83 -10.59
CA LYS A 378 2.22 8.73 -11.31
C LYS A 378 3.42 8.64 -10.35
N TYR A 379 3.14 8.65 -9.05
CA TYR A 379 4.12 8.66 -7.97
C TYR A 379 4.10 7.29 -7.27
N ARG A 380 4.03 7.22 -5.94
CA ARG A 380 4.28 6.01 -5.14
C ARG A 380 5.70 5.50 -5.29
N LEU A 381 6.66 6.42 -5.24
CA LEU A 381 8.07 6.06 -5.15
C LEU A 381 8.34 5.56 -3.73
N MET A 382 8.13 4.26 -3.51
CA MET A 382 8.35 3.65 -2.20
C MET A 382 9.85 3.49 -1.89
N ASN A 383 10.16 3.42 -0.60
CA ASN A 383 11.48 3.23 0.00
C ASN A 383 12.45 4.37 -0.36
N ARG A 384 11.96 5.62 -0.36
CA ARG A 384 12.77 6.85 -0.52
C ARG A 384 13.18 7.44 0.82
N THR A 385 13.56 6.54 1.73
CA THR A 385 13.83 6.81 3.14
C THR A 385 15.01 7.76 3.33
N ILE A 386 15.29 8.14 4.58
CA ILE A 386 16.44 8.99 4.94
C ILE A 386 17.79 8.41 4.46
N ASN A 387 17.87 7.09 4.29
CA ASN A 387 19.06 6.39 3.79
C ASN A 387 19.05 6.23 2.25
N ASN A 388 17.90 6.41 1.59
CA ASN A 388 17.71 6.10 0.18
C ASN A 388 16.85 7.13 -0.59
N GLN A 389 16.95 8.42 -0.26
CA GLN A 389 16.16 9.49 -0.91
C GLN A 389 16.19 9.46 -2.45
N THR A 390 17.37 9.18 -3.04
CA THR A 390 17.53 9.12 -4.51
C THR A 390 17.04 7.80 -5.14
N GLY A 391 16.73 6.79 -4.33
CA GLY A 391 16.33 5.45 -4.79
C GLY A 391 17.48 4.61 -5.37
N ASN A 392 18.74 4.98 -5.11
CA ASN A 392 19.92 4.32 -5.70
C ASN A 392 20.74 3.48 -4.69
N ASP A 393 20.35 3.45 -3.42
CA ASP A 393 20.98 2.62 -2.39
C ASP A 393 20.20 1.33 -2.19
N ASN A 394 20.68 0.26 -2.85
CA ASN A 394 20.07 -1.07 -2.73
C ASN A 394 20.40 -1.76 -1.38
N SER A 395 21.24 -1.17 -0.53
CA SER A 395 21.54 -1.70 0.80
C SER A 395 20.54 -1.25 1.86
N ASP A 396 19.76 -0.21 1.57
CA ASP A 396 18.67 0.22 2.45
C ASP A 396 17.56 -0.84 2.51
N ASN A 397 17.22 -1.22 3.74
CA ASN A 397 16.20 -2.22 4.03
C ASN A 397 15.06 -1.68 4.90
N SER A 398 15.01 -0.36 5.06
CA SER A 398 13.97 0.34 5.79
C SER A 398 12.60 0.08 5.15
N PRO A 399 11.55 -0.16 5.94
CA PRO A 399 10.21 -0.37 5.41
C PRO A 399 9.52 0.96 5.07
N GLU A 400 8.85 1.06 3.92
CA GLU A 400 7.90 2.15 3.67
C GLU A 400 6.60 1.90 4.45
N LEU A 401 5.98 0.73 4.25
CA LEU A 401 4.65 0.41 4.76
C LEU A 401 4.73 -0.01 6.24
N LEU A 402 4.31 0.87 7.15
CA LEU A 402 4.31 0.60 8.58
C LEU A 402 2.95 0.07 9.08
N VAL A 403 1.93 0.94 9.11
CA VAL A 403 0.60 0.63 9.64
C VAL A 403 -0.49 1.46 8.96
N GLY A 404 -1.69 0.90 8.79
CA GLY A 404 -2.86 1.66 8.30
C GLY A 404 -2.84 1.92 6.80
N ASN A 405 -3.30 3.09 6.36
CA ASN A 405 -3.13 3.55 4.98
C ASN A 405 -1.86 4.38 4.89
N ASP A 406 -0.92 3.92 4.10
CA ASP A 406 0.39 4.51 3.93
C ASP A 406 0.33 5.67 2.92
N ILE A 407 0.75 6.86 3.34
CA ILE A 407 0.61 8.09 2.57
C ILE A 407 1.76 8.22 1.57
N ASP A 408 1.42 8.52 0.30
CA ASP A 408 2.39 8.70 -0.79
C ASP A 408 3.12 10.06 -0.66
N ASN A 409 4.11 10.14 0.25
CA ASN A 409 4.92 11.32 0.49
C ASN A 409 5.86 11.68 -0.69
N SER A 410 5.95 10.83 -1.73
CA SER A 410 6.62 11.15 -2.99
C SER A 410 5.74 12.00 -3.93
N ASN A 411 4.43 12.10 -3.67
CA ASN A 411 3.51 12.86 -4.50
C ASN A 411 3.61 14.37 -4.20
N PRO A 412 3.93 15.24 -5.18
CA PRO A 412 4.06 16.69 -4.96
C PRO A 412 2.81 17.37 -4.38
N VAL A 413 1.60 16.84 -4.64
CA VAL A 413 0.37 17.37 -4.04
C VAL A 413 0.31 17.04 -2.54
N VAL A 414 0.76 15.84 -2.16
CA VAL A 414 0.86 15.43 -0.75
C VAL A 414 1.95 16.22 -0.03
N GLN A 415 3.10 16.42 -0.68
CA GLN A 415 4.19 17.26 -0.17
C GLN A 415 3.73 18.69 0.13
N ALA A 416 3.02 19.32 -0.81
CA ALA A 416 2.44 20.66 -0.58
C ALA A 416 1.46 20.65 0.59
N GLU A 417 0.60 19.64 0.64
CA GLU A 417 -0.36 19.48 1.72
C GLU A 417 0.31 19.23 3.10
N ASN A 418 1.48 18.57 3.17
CA ASN A 418 2.25 18.46 4.40
C ASN A 418 2.75 19.84 4.87
N LEU A 419 3.27 20.68 3.96
CA LEU A 419 3.63 22.08 4.27
C LEU A 419 2.43 22.87 4.82
N ASN A 420 1.23 22.63 4.28
CA ASN A 420 0.00 23.24 4.77
C ASN A 420 -0.35 22.80 6.20
N TRP A 421 -0.12 21.53 6.52
CA TRP A 421 -0.35 20.97 7.86
C TRP A 421 0.66 21.48 8.89
N GLU A 422 1.94 21.48 8.55
CA GLU A 422 3.01 22.06 9.38
C GLU A 422 2.72 23.53 9.68
N TYR A 423 2.37 24.33 8.65
CA TYR A 423 2.02 25.73 8.83
C TYR A 423 0.80 25.93 9.75
N PHE A 424 -0.20 25.04 9.64
CA PHE A 424 -1.37 25.06 10.51
C PHE A 424 -0.99 24.83 11.98
N LEU A 425 -0.12 23.85 12.27
CA LEU A 425 0.33 23.54 13.63
C LEU A 425 1.19 24.67 14.21
N LEU A 426 2.15 25.21 13.44
CA LEU A 426 2.99 26.35 13.82
C LEU A 426 2.22 27.67 14.03
N ASN A 427 0.93 27.70 13.68
CA ASN A 427 0.04 28.85 13.86
C ASN A 427 -1.29 28.43 14.51
N TYR A 428 -1.33 27.30 15.22
CA TYR A 428 -2.56 26.65 15.66
C TYR A 428 -3.48 27.57 16.47
N GLY A 429 -3.00 28.09 17.60
CA GLY A 429 -3.78 28.96 18.49
C GLY A 429 -4.32 30.19 17.76
N LYS A 430 -3.49 30.80 16.90
CA LYS A 430 -3.88 31.94 16.06
C LYS A 430 -4.95 31.59 15.03
N LEU A 431 -4.77 30.48 14.29
CA LEU A 431 -5.66 30.08 13.19
C LEU A 431 -7.01 29.54 13.67
N MET A 432 -7.03 28.93 14.86
CA MET A 432 -8.24 28.43 15.49
C MET A 432 -9.01 29.49 16.27
N GLY A 433 -8.41 30.67 16.50
CA GLY A 433 -9.03 31.72 17.33
C GLY A 433 -9.02 31.40 18.82
N TYR A 434 -8.09 30.53 19.26
CA TYR A 434 -7.83 30.25 20.66
C TYR A 434 -6.78 31.23 21.21
N ASN A 435 -6.02 30.83 22.23
CA ASN A 435 -4.91 31.62 22.73
C ASN A 435 -3.85 31.83 21.63
N GLN A 436 -3.58 33.10 21.29
CA GLN A 436 -2.69 33.44 20.16
C GLN A 436 -1.23 33.07 20.40
N ASP A 437 -0.82 32.93 21.66
CA ASP A 437 0.52 32.47 22.04
C ASP A 437 0.60 30.94 22.12
N GLY A 438 -0.50 30.23 21.87
CA GLY A 438 -0.61 28.76 21.90
C GLY A 438 -0.31 28.11 20.56
N ASN A 439 0.85 28.40 19.95
CA ASN A 439 1.30 27.76 18.71
C ASN A 439 2.51 26.86 18.98
N PHE A 440 2.67 25.77 18.24
CA PHE A 440 3.87 24.94 18.36
C PHE A 440 5.12 25.67 17.84
N ASP A 441 6.28 25.35 18.40
CA ASP A 441 7.58 25.92 18.03
C ASP A 441 8.35 25.06 17.03
N GLY A 442 8.06 23.76 16.96
CA GLY A 442 8.78 22.81 16.12
C GLY A 442 8.14 21.42 16.13
N PHE A 443 8.90 20.40 15.73
CA PHE A 443 8.36 19.07 15.48
C PHE A 443 9.27 17.94 15.94
N ARG A 444 8.65 16.89 16.46
CA ARG A 444 9.22 15.55 16.46
C ARG A 444 8.64 14.79 15.26
N ILE A 445 9.49 14.32 14.35
CA ILE A 445 9.06 13.67 13.10
C ILE A 445 8.95 12.16 13.31
N ASP A 446 7.73 11.65 13.27
CA ASP A 446 7.39 10.24 13.43
C ASP A 446 7.84 9.38 12.25
N ALA A 447 8.25 8.15 12.55
CA ALA A 447 8.55 7.12 11.56
C ALA A 447 9.49 7.65 10.45
N ALA A 448 10.57 8.32 10.85
CA ALA A 448 11.44 9.07 9.94
C ALA A 448 12.12 8.19 8.88
N ASP A 449 12.31 6.90 9.20
CA ASP A 449 12.87 5.90 8.29
C ASP A 449 11.83 5.32 7.32
N ASN A 450 10.55 5.69 7.43
CA ASN A 450 9.43 5.08 6.72
C ASN A 450 8.77 5.98 5.67
N ILE A 451 9.14 7.27 5.65
CA ILE A 451 8.60 8.27 4.73
C ILE A 451 9.63 8.68 3.66
N ASP A 452 9.15 9.31 2.59
CA ASP A 452 10.02 9.97 1.61
C ASP A 452 10.84 11.08 2.28
N ALA A 453 12.16 10.99 2.17
CA ALA A 453 13.09 11.89 2.83
C ALA A 453 13.04 13.34 2.31
N ASP A 454 12.35 13.60 1.20
CA ASP A 454 12.04 14.96 0.75
C ASP A 454 11.23 15.76 1.79
N VAL A 455 10.45 15.09 2.64
CA VAL A 455 9.74 15.72 3.76
C VAL A 455 10.69 16.49 4.67
N PHE A 456 11.87 15.93 4.99
CA PHE A 456 12.85 16.58 5.87
C PHE A 456 13.44 17.86 5.25
N ASP A 457 13.68 17.83 3.94
CA ASP A 457 14.21 18.98 3.20
C ASP A 457 13.19 20.11 3.17
N GLN A 458 11.92 19.76 2.92
CA GLN A 458 10.81 20.71 2.83
C GLN A 458 10.46 21.31 4.19
N MET A 459 10.37 20.49 5.24
CA MET A 459 10.19 20.97 6.61
C MET A 459 11.35 21.87 7.03
N GLY A 460 12.60 21.45 6.78
CA GLY A 460 13.79 22.24 7.10
C GLY A 460 13.79 23.59 6.38
N GLN A 461 13.36 23.62 5.11
CA GLN A 461 13.20 24.86 4.35
C GLN A 461 12.09 25.74 4.94
N LEU A 462 10.89 25.18 5.24
CA LEU A 462 9.77 25.92 5.82
C LEU A 462 10.16 26.57 7.15
N MET A 463 10.74 25.80 8.07
CA MET A 463 11.17 26.27 9.37
C MET A 463 12.22 27.38 9.23
N ASN A 464 13.19 27.22 8.32
CA ASN A 464 14.18 28.25 8.06
C ASN A 464 13.58 29.52 7.43
N ASP A 465 12.65 29.39 6.51
CA ASP A 465 12.02 30.54 5.83
C ASP A 465 11.12 31.33 6.80
N MET A 466 10.46 30.63 7.73
CA MET A 466 9.63 31.24 8.77
C MET A 466 10.45 31.91 9.88
N TYR A 467 11.53 31.27 10.33
CA TYR A 467 12.24 31.65 11.56
C TYR A 467 13.69 32.07 11.35
N HIS A 468 14.21 32.07 10.13
CA HIS A 468 15.58 32.47 9.79
C HIS A 468 16.65 31.74 10.61
N MET A 469 16.57 30.41 10.64
CA MET A 469 17.40 29.56 11.51
C MET A 469 18.84 29.38 11.01
N LYS A 470 19.04 29.34 9.69
CA LYS A 470 20.34 29.05 9.08
C LYS A 470 21.37 30.13 9.42
N GLY A 471 22.50 29.73 10.00
CA GLY A 471 23.54 30.62 10.51
C GLY A 471 23.14 31.42 11.75
N ASN A 472 22.04 31.06 12.42
CA ASN A 472 21.52 31.74 13.59
C ASN A 472 21.11 30.75 14.69
N PRO A 473 22.04 30.35 15.58
CA PRO A 473 21.78 29.38 16.63
C PRO A 473 20.66 29.81 17.58
N GLN A 474 20.49 31.11 17.84
CA GLN A 474 19.41 31.59 18.70
C GLN A 474 18.03 31.28 18.12
N ASN A 475 17.86 31.48 16.82
CA ASN A 475 16.60 31.17 16.15
C ASN A 475 16.45 29.66 15.98
N ALA A 476 17.51 28.95 15.61
CA ALA A 476 17.47 27.49 15.47
C ALA A 476 17.05 26.80 16.77
N ASN A 477 17.69 27.15 17.88
CA ASN A 477 17.44 26.56 19.20
C ASN A 477 16.06 26.90 19.77
N ASN A 478 15.41 27.97 19.29
CA ASN A 478 14.02 28.27 19.68
C ASN A 478 12.98 27.41 18.95
N HIS A 479 13.39 26.66 17.93
CA HIS A 479 12.52 25.93 17.01
C HIS A 479 13.09 24.54 16.72
N LEU A 480 13.32 23.73 17.77
CA LEU A 480 13.89 22.40 17.61
C LEU A 480 12.98 21.52 16.74
N CYS A 481 13.60 20.90 15.73
CA CYS A 481 13.01 19.80 14.97
C CYS A 481 13.95 18.60 15.04
N TYR A 482 13.40 17.41 15.30
CA TYR A 482 14.19 16.20 15.47
C TYR A 482 13.45 14.97 14.96
N ASN A 483 14.21 14.01 14.42
CA ASN A 483 13.65 12.84 13.76
C ASN A 483 13.64 11.61 14.67
N GLU A 484 12.68 10.71 14.49
CA GLU A 484 12.73 9.35 15.00
C GLU A 484 13.22 8.37 13.90
N GLY A 485 14.53 8.36 13.65
CA GLY A 485 15.17 7.42 12.73
C GLY A 485 16.18 6.55 13.46
N TYR A 486 15.95 5.24 13.50
CA TYR A 486 16.83 4.30 14.21
C TYR A 486 18.09 3.95 13.40
N HIS A 487 18.14 4.29 12.11
CA HIS A 487 19.27 3.99 11.24
C HIS A 487 20.38 5.04 11.31
N SER A 488 21.61 4.58 11.53
CA SER A 488 22.80 5.44 11.65
C SER A 488 23.19 6.20 10.37
N GLY A 489 22.66 5.80 9.21
CA GLY A 489 22.88 6.52 7.95
C GLY A 489 22.24 7.92 7.93
N ALA A 490 21.22 8.17 8.76
CA ALA A 490 20.56 9.46 8.87
C ALA A 490 21.52 10.60 9.22
N ALA A 491 22.48 10.36 10.14
CA ALA A 491 23.49 11.35 10.52
C ALA A 491 24.27 11.87 9.29
N ARG A 492 24.65 10.98 8.37
CA ARG A 492 25.38 11.36 7.14
C ARG A 492 24.53 12.22 6.21
N MET A 493 23.26 11.87 6.07
CA MET A 493 22.29 12.59 5.23
C MET A 493 22.10 14.02 5.77
N LEU A 494 21.78 14.15 7.07
CA LEU A 494 21.51 15.44 7.71
C LEU A 494 22.74 16.35 7.72
N ASN A 495 23.92 15.82 8.04
CA ASN A 495 25.18 16.58 8.02
C ASN A 495 25.48 17.19 6.64
N LYS A 496 25.22 16.44 5.56
CA LYS A 496 25.42 16.92 4.18
C LYS A 496 24.50 18.10 3.83
N LYS A 497 23.39 18.26 4.56
CA LYS A 497 22.36 19.29 4.32
C LYS A 497 22.40 20.42 5.36
N GLY A 498 23.45 20.48 6.18
CA GLY A 498 23.60 21.51 7.21
C GLY A 498 22.66 21.32 8.40
N ASN A 499 22.31 20.07 8.71
CA ASN A 499 21.52 19.67 9.89
C ASN A 499 20.21 20.44 10.04
N PRO A 500 19.24 20.25 9.12
CA PRO A 500 17.93 20.88 9.23
C PRO A 500 17.08 20.32 10.39
N GLN A 501 17.44 19.15 10.91
CA GLN A 501 16.86 18.54 12.11
C GLN A 501 17.96 17.86 12.93
N LEU A 502 17.72 17.62 14.22
CA LEU A 502 18.61 16.83 15.08
C LEU A 502 18.50 15.34 14.74
N TYR A 503 19.63 14.65 14.72
CA TYR A 503 19.73 13.20 14.54
C TYR A 503 19.35 12.45 15.84
N MET A 504 18.61 11.34 15.76
CA MET A 504 18.40 10.46 16.91
C MET A 504 19.61 9.56 17.11
N ASP A 505 20.36 9.73 18.20
CA ASP A 505 21.46 8.84 18.52
C ASP A 505 20.97 7.52 19.12
N SER A 506 20.47 6.64 18.25
CA SER A 506 20.06 5.28 18.63
C SER A 506 21.24 4.45 19.18
N GLY A 507 22.48 4.80 18.82
CA GLY A 507 23.69 4.16 19.34
C GLY A 507 23.86 4.37 20.84
N GLU A 508 23.61 5.59 21.33
CA GLU A 508 23.63 5.88 22.77
C GLU A 508 22.53 5.12 23.51
N PHE A 509 21.30 5.11 22.99
CA PHE A 509 20.19 4.34 23.57
C PHE A 509 20.54 2.86 23.76
N TYR A 510 20.97 2.18 22.68
CA TYR A 510 21.35 0.77 22.76
C TYR A 510 22.55 0.55 23.69
N THR A 511 23.51 1.47 23.74
CA THR A 511 24.69 1.35 24.60
C THR A 511 24.30 1.46 26.08
N LEU A 512 23.46 2.42 26.45
CA LEU A 512 22.93 2.57 27.81
C LEU A 512 22.17 1.31 28.24
N GLU A 513 21.28 0.78 27.39
CA GLU A 513 20.56 -0.45 27.67
C GLU A 513 21.51 -1.65 27.82
N ASN A 514 22.44 -1.83 26.89
CA ASN A 514 23.29 -3.03 26.84
C ASN A 514 24.35 -3.05 27.95
N VAL A 515 24.92 -1.91 28.30
CA VAL A 515 25.99 -1.79 29.30
C VAL A 515 25.42 -1.72 30.72
N LEU A 516 24.28 -1.04 30.91
CA LEU A 516 23.73 -0.73 32.24
C LEU A 516 22.34 -1.33 32.47
N GLY A 517 21.48 -1.33 31.45
CA GLY A 517 20.05 -1.69 31.55
C GLY A 517 19.73 -3.18 31.62
N ARG A 518 20.55 -4.05 31.01
CA ARG A 518 20.31 -5.50 30.97
C ARG A 518 20.44 -6.18 32.33
N ALA A 519 19.66 -7.25 32.52
CA ALA A 519 19.70 -8.09 33.71
C ALA A 519 20.98 -8.94 33.81
N ASN A 520 21.47 -9.46 32.68
CA ASN A 520 22.64 -10.32 32.58
C ASN A 520 23.39 -10.03 31.28
N ASN A 521 24.63 -10.52 31.16
CA ASN A 521 25.46 -10.37 29.95
C ASN A 521 25.55 -8.91 29.47
N ARG A 522 25.89 -8.02 30.40
CA ARG A 522 26.13 -6.60 30.10
C ARG A 522 27.39 -6.47 29.24
N ASP A 523 27.35 -5.54 28.30
CA ASP A 523 28.48 -5.22 27.45
C ASP A 523 29.59 -4.48 28.25
N ASN A 524 30.74 -4.24 27.64
CA ASN A 524 31.88 -3.64 28.35
C ASN A 524 31.56 -2.21 28.76
N ILE A 525 31.94 -1.81 29.98
CA ILE A 525 31.63 -0.45 30.46
C ILE A 525 32.30 0.66 29.64
N SER A 526 33.40 0.35 28.95
CA SER A 526 34.09 1.28 28.04
C SER A 526 33.27 1.65 26.81
N ASP A 527 32.26 0.86 26.46
CA ASP A 527 31.47 1.08 25.27
C ASP A 527 30.65 2.40 25.38
N LEU A 528 30.35 2.83 26.61
CA LEU A 528 29.78 4.15 26.94
C LEU A 528 30.62 5.33 26.44
N VAL A 529 31.91 5.11 26.16
CA VAL A 529 32.83 6.18 25.72
C VAL A 529 32.70 6.45 24.22
N THR A 530 32.47 5.42 23.40
CA THR A 530 32.71 5.48 21.95
C THR A 530 31.58 4.98 21.06
N ASN A 531 30.56 4.29 21.59
CA ASN A 531 29.50 3.71 20.76
C ASN A 531 28.41 4.71 20.34
N SER A 532 28.27 5.82 21.06
CA SER A 532 27.49 6.99 20.62
C SER A 532 28.09 7.57 19.33
N ILE A 533 27.29 8.34 18.59
CA ILE A 533 27.80 9.12 17.45
C ILE A 533 28.88 10.14 17.87
N VAL A 534 28.93 10.47 19.16
CA VAL A 534 29.92 11.35 19.78
C VAL A 534 30.91 10.53 20.61
N ASN A 535 32.20 10.69 20.33
CA ASN A 535 33.27 10.08 21.12
C ASN A 535 33.62 10.97 22.32
N ARG A 536 33.39 10.45 23.53
CA ARG A 536 33.58 11.21 24.79
C ARG A 536 34.85 10.84 25.55
N GLN A 537 35.80 10.14 24.91
CA GLN A 537 37.09 9.80 25.52
C GLN A 537 37.85 11.06 25.95
N ASN A 538 37.80 12.11 25.13
CA ASN A 538 38.32 13.44 25.42
C ASN A 538 37.70 14.44 24.43
N ASP A 539 36.47 14.85 24.72
CA ASP A 539 35.69 15.77 23.89
C ASP A 539 35.92 17.22 24.34
N VAL A 540 36.62 17.96 23.49
CA VAL A 540 37.11 19.34 23.79
C VAL A 540 36.68 20.34 22.71
N THR A 541 35.88 19.90 21.75
CA THR A 541 35.56 20.63 20.51
C THR A 541 34.17 21.24 20.55
N GLU A 542 33.93 22.27 19.76
CA GLU A 542 32.61 22.89 19.58
C GLU A 542 32.30 22.90 18.07
N ASN A 543 31.04 22.70 17.69
CA ASN A 543 30.55 22.68 16.30
C ASN A 543 31.15 21.57 15.38
N GLU A 544 31.80 20.55 15.95
CA GLU A 544 32.37 19.42 15.21
C GLU A 544 31.47 18.17 15.24
N ALA A 545 30.87 17.86 16.39
CA ALA A 545 30.00 16.70 16.55
C ALA A 545 28.69 16.85 15.74
N THR A 546 28.09 15.70 15.38
CA THR A 546 26.76 15.70 14.75
C THR A 546 25.72 16.15 15.77
N PRO A 547 24.94 17.22 15.50
CA PRO A 547 23.84 17.65 16.38
C PRO A 547 22.83 16.53 16.51
N ASN A 548 22.56 16.11 17.75
CA ASN A 548 21.76 14.94 18.03
C ASN A 548 20.93 15.09 19.29
N TRP A 549 19.95 14.21 19.43
CA TRP A 549 19.22 13.97 20.67
C TRP A 549 19.36 12.50 21.08
N SER A 550 19.36 12.24 22.38
CA SER A 550 19.61 10.91 22.97
C SER A 550 18.67 10.64 24.13
N PHE A 551 18.39 9.37 24.42
CA PHE A 551 17.43 8.97 25.45
C PHE A 551 17.81 7.66 26.14
N VAL A 552 17.25 7.43 27.33
CA VAL A 552 17.36 6.15 28.07
C VAL A 552 16.29 5.15 27.63
N THR A 553 15.05 5.63 27.49
CA THR A 553 13.88 4.89 27.01
C THR A 553 12.84 5.90 26.50
N ASN A 554 11.76 5.42 25.89
CA ASN A 554 10.65 6.25 25.39
C ASN A 554 9.33 5.46 25.40
N HIS A 555 8.23 6.08 24.94
CA HIS A 555 6.91 5.44 24.88
C HIS A 555 6.88 4.12 24.11
N ASP A 556 7.70 4.03 23.06
CA ASP A 556 7.72 2.92 22.12
C ASP A 556 8.49 1.72 22.66
N GLN A 557 9.65 1.97 23.29
CA GLN A 557 10.41 0.94 23.98
C GLN A 557 9.64 0.39 25.18
N ARG A 558 8.92 1.25 25.92
CA ARG A 558 8.06 0.80 27.01
C ARG A 558 6.89 -0.06 26.51
N LYS A 559 6.21 0.36 25.43
CA LYS A 559 5.18 -0.46 24.76
C LYS A 559 5.71 -1.83 24.37
N ASN A 560 6.90 -1.91 23.76
CA ASN A 560 7.51 -3.17 23.35
C ASN A 560 7.79 -4.08 24.55
N LEU A 561 8.25 -3.53 25.68
CA LEU A 561 8.43 -4.29 26.92
C LEU A 561 7.11 -4.90 27.41
N ILE A 562 6.05 -4.11 27.48
CA ILE A 562 4.73 -4.58 27.95
C ILE A 562 4.14 -5.62 26.99
N ASN A 563 4.31 -5.44 25.68
CA ASN A 563 3.88 -6.43 24.68
C ASN A 563 4.63 -7.76 24.82
N ARG A 564 5.93 -7.73 25.14
CA ARG A 564 6.68 -8.96 25.44
C ARG A 564 6.14 -9.71 26.65
N LEU A 565 5.74 -9.01 27.71
CA LEU A 565 5.12 -9.63 28.88
C LEU A 565 3.78 -10.29 28.52
N ILE A 566 2.95 -9.63 27.73
CA ILE A 566 1.69 -10.21 27.22
C ILE A 566 1.97 -11.48 26.40
N ILE A 567 2.94 -11.46 25.47
CA ILE A 567 3.30 -12.61 24.64
C ILE A 567 3.82 -13.77 25.49
N LYS A 568 4.64 -13.47 26.50
CA LYS A 568 5.21 -14.43 27.45
C LYS A 568 4.12 -15.14 28.24
N ASP A 569 3.17 -14.38 28.79
CA ASP A 569 2.11 -14.90 29.67
C ASP A 569 0.96 -15.56 28.89
N HIS A 570 0.79 -15.18 27.62
CA HIS A 570 -0.27 -15.70 26.75
C HIS A 570 0.30 -16.29 25.45
N PRO A 571 1.12 -17.35 25.53
CA PRO A 571 1.73 -17.96 24.37
C PRO A 571 0.65 -18.57 23.47
N GLY A 572 0.61 -18.14 22.20
CA GLY A 572 -0.37 -18.60 21.21
C GLY A 572 -1.38 -17.56 20.76
N ILE A 573 -1.36 -16.35 21.34
CA ILE A 573 -2.09 -15.21 20.79
C ILE A 573 -1.26 -14.60 19.66
N ALA A 574 -1.66 -14.86 18.41
CA ALA A 574 -0.93 -14.40 17.23
C ALA A 574 -0.95 -12.87 17.06
N TYR A 575 -2.01 -12.19 17.52
CA TYR A 575 -2.18 -10.75 17.34
C TYR A 575 -2.66 -10.04 18.61
N ILE A 576 -1.71 -9.89 19.54
CA ILE A 576 -1.92 -9.21 20.82
C ILE A 576 -2.23 -7.71 20.66
N MET A 577 -1.96 -7.13 19.49
CA MET A 577 -2.19 -5.71 19.17
C MET A 577 -3.45 -5.45 18.32
N GLY A 578 -4.27 -6.46 18.00
CA GLY A 578 -5.55 -6.19 17.32
C GLY A 578 -6.69 -7.11 17.73
N SER A 579 -7.23 -7.95 16.85
CA SER A 579 -8.52 -8.62 17.11
C SER A 579 -8.53 -9.55 18.33
N ALA A 580 -7.37 -10.00 18.80
CA ALA A 580 -7.22 -10.80 20.02
C ALA A 580 -6.71 -10.00 21.23
N TYR A 581 -6.59 -8.68 21.11
CA TYR A 581 -6.23 -7.79 22.21
C TYR A 581 -7.26 -7.89 23.34
N LYS A 582 -6.77 -7.83 24.58
CA LYS A 582 -7.61 -7.64 25.75
C LYS A 582 -6.93 -6.72 26.75
N ALA A 583 -7.69 -5.74 27.26
CA ALA A 583 -7.23 -4.83 28.31
C ALA A 583 -6.81 -5.57 29.59
N GLU A 584 -7.42 -6.73 29.89
CA GLU A 584 -7.04 -7.56 31.04
C GLU A 584 -5.58 -8.04 30.97
N TYR A 585 -5.09 -8.39 29.78
CA TYR A 585 -3.70 -8.84 29.58
C TYR A 585 -2.71 -7.68 29.75
N ALA A 586 -3.05 -6.50 29.23
CA ALA A 586 -2.23 -5.31 29.43
C ALA A 586 -2.17 -4.92 30.91
N ASN A 587 -3.31 -4.93 31.61
CA ASN A 587 -3.35 -4.68 33.05
C ASN A 587 -2.48 -5.66 33.85
N GLN A 588 -2.53 -6.96 33.52
CA GLN A 588 -1.68 -7.97 34.16
C GLN A 588 -0.19 -7.68 33.91
N ALA A 589 0.19 -7.40 32.66
CA ALA A 589 1.57 -7.10 32.29
C ALA A 589 2.11 -5.85 33.01
N TRP A 590 1.30 -4.80 33.16
CA TRP A 590 1.67 -3.61 33.93
C TRP A 590 1.85 -3.89 35.42
N GLN A 591 0.99 -4.70 36.02
CA GLN A 591 1.14 -5.14 37.41
C GLN A 591 2.43 -5.94 37.60
N GLU A 592 2.76 -6.85 36.66
CA GLU A 592 4.01 -7.61 36.68
C GLU A 592 5.22 -6.66 36.55
N PHE A 593 5.18 -5.71 35.62
CA PHE A 593 6.23 -4.71 35.42
C PHE A 593 6.49 -3.88 36.67
N TYR A 594 5.47 -3.28 37.30
CA TYR A 594 5.66 -2.44 38.48
C TYR A 594 6.08 -3.23 39.73
N ALA A 595 5.61 -4.48 39.87
CA ALA A 595 6.09 -5.37 40.91
C ALA A 595 7.58 -5.71 40.71
N ASP A 596 8.00 -5.92 39.46
CA ASP A 596 9.38 -6.21 39.11
C ASP A 596 10.30 -4.99 39.22
N GLN A 597 9.82 -3.80 38.86
CA GLN A 597 10.54 -2.53 38.96
C GLN A 597 11.02 -2.26 40.40
N LYS A 598 10.30 -2.73 41.42
CA LYS A 598 10.67 -2.54 42.84
C LYS A 598 11.67 -3.57 43.37
N LYS A 599 12.00 -4.62 42.61
CA LYS A 599 12.95 -5.65 43.03
C LYS A 599 14.39 -5.21 42.82
N THR A 600 15.28 -5.77 43.64
CA THR A 600 16.73 -5.74 43.41
C THR A 600 17.09 -6.59 42.18
N ASP A 601 16.65 -7.84 42.15
CA ASP A 601 16.83 -8.76 41.03
C ASP A 601 15.62 -8.70 40.08
N LYS A 602 15.64 -7.73 39.17
CA LYS A 602 14.62 -7.53 38.13
C LYS A 602 14.73 -8.61 37.05
N GLN A 603 13.58 -9.01 36.53
CA GLN A 603 13.48 -9.95 35.40
C GLN A 603 13.14 -9.24 34.09
N TYR A 604 12.42 -8.12 34.15
CA TYR A 604 11.87 -7.42 32.99
C TYR A 604 12.14 -5.93 33.03
N ALA A 605 11.96 -5.29 34.19
CA ALA A 605 12.24 -3.87 34.32
C ALA A 605 13.74 -3.60 34.15
N GLN A 606 14.06 -2.50 33.49
CA GLN A 606 15.44 -2.10 33.19
C GLN A 606 16.22 -1.84 34.49
N TYR A 607 17.47 -2.30 34.53
CA TYR A 607 18.40 -2.03 35.63
C TYR A 607 19.00 -0.63 35.49
N ASN A 608 19.54 -0.08 36.58
CA ASN A 608 20.41 1.10 36.54
C ASN A 608 19.81 2.33 35.83
N VAL A 609 18.48 2.51 35.83
CA VAL A 609 17.82 3.67 35.19
C VAL A 609 18.41 5.00 35.68
N PRO A 610 18.62 5.23 37.00
CA PRO A 610 19.30 6.44 37.47
C PRO A 610 20.73 6.62 36.95
N ALA A 611 21.49 5.53 36.80
CA ALA A 611 22.87 5.62 36.31
C ALA A 611 22.93 5.93 34.81
N GLN A 612 21.99 5.38 34.04
CA GLN A 612 21.83 5.71 32.63
C GLN A 612 21.48 7.19 32.45
N TYR A 613 20.53 7.72 33.23
CA TYR A 613 20.23 9.16 33.23
C TYR A 613 21.41 10.01 33.71
N ALA A 614 22.22 9.55 34.67
CA ALA A 614 23.40 10.29 35.12
C ALA A 614 24.44 10.43 34.00
N ILE A 615 24.68 9.38 33.21
CA ILE A 615 25.53 9.46 32.01
C ILE A 615 24.90 10.43 31.00
N LEU A 616 23.65 10.17 30.58
CA LEU A 616 22.95 10.97 29.56
C LEU A 616 22.89 12.47 29.90
N LEU A 617 22.51 12.82 31.13
CA LEU A 617 22.37 14.20 31.58
C LEU A 617 23.72 14.91 31.76
N SER A 618 24.82 14.17 31.88
CA SER A 618 26.18 14.71 31.97
C SER A 618 26.90 14.80 30.62
N ASN A 619 26.39 14.13 29.59
CA ASN A 619 27.01 14.09 28.27
C ASN A 619 27.07 15.47 27.61
N LYS A 620 28.21 15.76 26.99
CA LYS A 620 28.42 16.84 26.04
C LYS A 620 27.95 16.40 24.65
N ASP A 621 27.61 17.37 23.80
CA ASP A 621 27.24 17.22 22.40
C ASP A 621 26.01 16.34 22.22
N THR A 622 24.97 16.62 23.01
CA THR A 622 23.66 15.96 22.88
C THR A 622 22.57 16.75 23.58
N VAL A 623 21.36 16.72 23.00
CA VAL A 623 20.13 17.14 23.67
C VAL A 623 19.49 15.90 24.33
N PRO A 624 19.56 15.75 25.66
CA PRO A 624 18.96 14.60 26.33
C PRO A 624 17.44 14.68 26.37
N GLN A 625 16.78 13.54 26.21
CA GLN A 625 15.34 13.39 26.38
C GLN A 625 15.00 12.62 27.66
N ILE A 626 14.01 13.15 28.39
CA ILE A 626 13.47 12.59 29.62
C ILE A 626 12.09 12.01 29.34
N TYR A 627 11.88 10.76 29.74
CA TYR A 627 10.64 10.05 29.48
C TYR A 627 9.67 10.21 30.65
N TYR A 628 8.42 10.56 30.35
CA TYR A 628 7.33 10.62 31.34
C TYR A 628 7.28 9.39 32.26
N GLY A 629 7.33 8.18 31.69
CA GLY A 629 7.13 6.93 32.44
C GLY A 629 8.27 6.56 33.39
N ASP A 630 9.42 7.23 33.29
CA ASP A 630 10.50 7.09 34.27
C ASP A 630 10.36 8.11 35.42
N LEU A 631 9.59 9.19 35.24
CA LEU A 631 9.24 10.15 36.29
C LEU A 631 7.92 9.83 37.00
N TYR A 632 6.92 9.34 36.27
CA TYR A 632 5.56 9.12 36.78
C TYR A 632 5.03 7.74 36.43
N SER A 633 4.02 7.28 37.17
CA SER A 633 3.29 6.05 36.85
C SER A 633 2.52 6.22 35.55
N GLU A 634 2.64 5.23 34.66
CA GLU A 634 2.01 5.17 33.35
C GLU A 634 0.60 4.55 33.40
N THR A 635 0.18 4.12 34.60
CA THR A 635 -1.14 3.53 34.87
C THR A 635 -2.01 4.40 35.78
N ALA A 636 -1.45 5.49 36.32
CA ALA A 636 -2.17 6.48 37.12
C ALA A 636 -2.63 7.66 36.25
N GLN A 637 -3.50 8.52 36.79
CA GLN A 637 -3.84 9.78 36.10
C GLN A 637 -2.57 10.64 35.91
N TYR A 638 -2.61 11.54 34.93
CA TYR A 638 -1.43 12.30 34.52
C TYR A 638 -0.71 12.99 35.69
N MET A 639 0.58 12.70 35.91
CA MET A 639 1.42 13.24 37.00
C MET A 639 0.94 12.95 38.43
N GLN A 640 -0.05 12.06 38.61
CA GLN A 640 -0.66 11.80 39.91
C GLN A 640 0.28 11.01 40.85
N GLU A 641 0.99 10.03 40.31
CA GLU A 641 1.88 9.15 41.08
C GLU A 641 3.30 9.20 40.52
N LYS A 642 4.28 9.42 41.39
CA LYS A 642 5.69 9.44 41.02
C LYS A 642 6.23 8.01 40.87
N SER A 643 7.09 7.84 39.87
CA SER A 643 7.96 6.66 39.71
C SER A 643 8.94 6.56 40.89
N ILE A 644 9.42 5.35 41.16
CA ILE A 644 10.47 5.14 42.17
C ILE A 644 11.75 5.93 41.83
N TYR A 645 11.99 6.26 40.55
CA TYR A 645 13.19 6.95 40.08
C TYR A 645 13.09 8.48 40.11
N TYR A 646 11.91 9.04 40.44
CA TYR A 646 11.62 10.47 40.33
C TYR A 646 12.67 11.36 41.01
N ASP A 647 13.00 11.08 42.27
CA ASP A 647 13.90 11.93 43.05
C ASP A 647 15.34 11.90 42.49
N ALA A 648 15.79 10.73 42.02
CA ALA A 648 17.10 10.58 41.39
C ALA A 648 17.20 11.39 40.09
N ILE A 649 16.23 11.19 39.19
CA ILE A 649 16.25 11.82 37.86
C ILE A 649 16.07 13.34 38.00
N THR A 650 15.11 13.80 38.81
CA THR A 650 14.88 15.25 39.00
C THR A 650 16.05 15.95 39.71
N THR A 651 16.80 15.25 40.57
CA THR A 651 18.05 15.77 41.14
C THR A 651 19.11 15.96 40.06
N LEU A 652 19.30 14.98 39.17
CA LEU A 652 20.23 15.07 38.04
C LEU A 652 19.83 16.16 37.04
N MET A 653 18.55 16.30 36.74
CA MET A 653 18.01 17.33 35.83
C MET A 653 18.34 18.75 36.35
N LYS A 654 18.09 19.01 37.64
CA LYS A 654 18.46 20.30 38.26
C LYS A 654 19.96 20.51 38.25
N ALA A 655 20.73 19.47 38.57
CA ALA A 655 22.19 19.55 38.58
C ALA A 655 22.77 19.81 37.19
N ARG A 656 22.12 19.34 36.11
CA ARG A 656 22.51 19.65 34.74
C ARG A 656 22.54 21.15 34.50
N LYS A 657 21.44 21.85 34.82
CA LYS A 657 21.34 23.31 34.69
C LYS A 657 22.34 24.06 35.57
N GLN A 658 22.71 23.50 36.72
CA GLN A 658 23.60 24.17 37.68
C GLN A 658 25.09 23.87 37.47
N PHE A 659 25.47 22.74 36.88
CA PHE A 659 26.87 22.27 36.91
C PHE A 659 27.38 21.70 35.59
N VAL A 660 26.52 21.23 34.67
CA VAL A 660 26.97 20.52 33.48
C VAL A 660 27.32 21.50 32.35
N SER A 661 28.61 21.77 32.16
CA SER A 661 29.15 22.58 31.07
C SER A 661 30.64 22.26 30.85
N GLY A 662 31.21 22.77 29.76
CA GLY A 662 32.62 22.58 29.41
C GLY A 662 32.88 21.27 28.68
N GLY A 663 34.16 21.02 28.39
CA GLY A 663 34.59 19.77 27.76
C GLY A 663 34.33 18.55 28.64
N GLN A 664 34.45 17.36 28.03
CA GLN A 664 34.17 16.10 28.68
C GLN A 664 35.33 15.11 28.54
N THR A 665 35.52 14.29 29.57
CA THR A 665 36.38 13.11 29.51
C THR A 665 35.71 11.96 30.22
N MET A 666 35.49 10.85 29.50
CA MET A 666 35.11 9.57 30.09
C MET A 666 36.33 8.65 30.18
N THR A 667 36.63 8.20 31.39
CA THR A 667 37.81 7.37 31.69
C THR A 667 37.39 6.03 32.23
N LYS A 668 37.79 4.95 31.55
CA LYS A 668 37.71 3.59 32.10
C LYS A 668 38.67 3.47 33.28
N LEU A 669 38.13 3.21 34.48
CA LEU A 669 38.91 3.03 35.70
C LEU A 669 39.22 1.55 35.95
N SER A 670 38.27 0.67 35.62
CA SER A 670 38.45 -0.79 35.61
C SER A 670 37.48 -1.42 34.60
N ASP A 671 37.44 -2.76 34.49
CA ASP A 671 36.54 -3.45 33.56
C ASP A 671 35.05 -3.19 33.81
N ASN A 672 34.68 -2.81 35.04
CA ASN A 672 33.29 -2.59 35.44
C ASN A 672 33.06 -1.22 36.08
N LEU A 673 33.96 -0.26 35.87
CA LEU A 673 33.90 1.07 36.48
C LEU A 673 34.41 2.16 35.53
N ILE A 674 33.63 3.22 35.39
CA ILE A 674 33.95 4.39 34.56
C ILE A 674 33.70 5.69 35.35
N ALA A 675 34.47 6.72 35.06
CA ALA A 675 34.19 8.09 35.49
C ALA A 675 34.02 9.02 34.28
N SER A 676 32.93 9.77 34.23
CA SER A 676 32.65 10.83 33.28
C SER A 676 32.83 12.18 33.98
N VAL A 677 33.72 13.02 33.47
CA VAL A 677 34.00 14.35 34.03
C VAL A 677 33.60 15.42 33.02
N ARG A 678 32.81 16.40 33.48
CA ARG A 678 32.61 17.70 32.83
C ARG A 678 33.43 18.74 33.59
N TYR A 679 34.26 19.49 32.88
CA TYR A 679 35.27 20.36 33.50
C TYR A 679 34.77 21.75 33.89
N GLY A 680 33.50 22.09 33.64
CA GLY A 680 32.95 23.38 33.98
C GLY A 680 32.97 24.40 32.84
N LYS A 681 32.15 25.43 32.96
CA LYS A 681 31.90 26.43 31.91
C LYS A 681 33.19 27.14 31.51
N GLY A 682 33.49 27.15 30.22
CA GLY A 682 34.72 27.75 29.70
C GLY A 682 36.00 26.95 29.95
N VAL A 683 35.91 25.69 30.40
CA VAL A 683 37.05 24.79 30.62
C VAL A 683 36.97 23.62 29.63
N ALA A 684 37.94 23.53 28.73
CA ALA A 684 37.91 22.52 27.66
C ALA A 684 38.41 21.15 28.10
N ASN A 685 39.43 21.07 28.96
CA ASN A 685 39.94 19.81 29.50
C ASN A 685 40.66 20.01 30.84
N ALA A 686 41.16 18.92 31.43
CA ALA A 686 41.80 18.92 32.74
C ALA A 686 43.01 19.88 32.90
N ASN A 687 43.66 20.26 31.80
CA ASN A 687 44.82 21.16 31.81
C ASN A 687 44.49 22.59 31.37
N SER A 688 43.24 22.86 30.97
CA SER A 688 42.79 24.19 30.55
C SER A 688 42.67 25.13 31.74
N GLU A 689 42.94 26.41 31.51
CA GLU A 689 42.57 27.49 32.42
C GLU A 689 41.08 27.83 32.25
N GLY A 690 40.44 28.36 33.29
CA GLY A 690 39.05 28.78 33.26
C GLY A 690 38.87 30.12 32.54
N THR A 691 37.91 30.18 31.62
CA THR A 691 37.61 31.40 30.83
C THR A 691 36.28 32.08 31.21
N ASP A 692 35.44 31.42 32.00
CA ASP A 692 34.18 31.96 32.52
C ASP A 692 34.24 32.19 34.04
N SER A 693 33.49 33.17 34.55
CA SER A 693 33.30 33.39 35.98
C SER A 693 32.79 32.17 36.76
N LEU A 694 32.03 31.29 36.10
CA LEU A 694 31.49 30.05 36.67
C LEU A 694 32.42 28.85 36.47
N SER A 695 33.60 29.01 35.85
CA SER A 695 34.51 27.89 35.54
C SER A 695 34.75 27.01 36.76
N ARG A 696 35.08 27.64 37.90
CA ARG A 696 35.43 26.94 39.14
C ARG A 696 34.21 26.35 39.85
N THR A 697 33.07 27.05 39.85
CA THR A 697 31.87 26.59 40.57
C THR A 697 31.00 25.63 39.77
N SER A 698 31.37 25.30 38.53
CA SER A 698 30.67 24.34 37.67
C SER A 698 31.54 23.12 37.36
N GLY A 699 31.02 22.17 36.60
CA GLY A 699 31.66 20.87 36.40
C GLY A 699 31.03 19.79 37.28
N MET A 700 31.19 18.54 36.85
CA MET A 700 30.55 17.38 37.48
C MET A 700 31.39 16.13 37.23
N ALA A 701 31.47 15.25 38.24
CA ALA A 701 31.93 13.88 38.06
C ALA A 701 30.77 12.90 38.25
N VAL A 702 30.55 12.04 37.27
CA VAL A 702 29.62 10.91 37.34
C VAL A 702 30.43 9.63 37.31
N ILE A 703 30.28 8.81 38.35
CA ILE A 703 30.97 7.54 38.51
C ILE A 703 29.93 6.43 38.39
N VAL A 704 30.12 5.55 37.42
CA VAL A 704 29.20 4.43 37.18
C VAL A 704 29.98 3.12 37.19
N GLY A 705 29.49 2.17 37.97
CA GLY A 705 29.91 0.78 37.90
C GLY A 705 28.75 -0.11 37.51
N ASN A 706 29.02 -1.20 36.78
CA ASN A 706 27.99 -2.12 36.30
C ASN A 706 28.12 -3.54 36.88
N ASN A 707 28.94 -3.72 37.92
CA ASN A 707 29.12 -5.00 38.63
C ASN A 707 28.74 -4.87 40.11
N PRO A 708 27.65 -5.51 40.59
CA PRO A 708 27.20 -5.43 41.97
C PRO A 708 28.16 -6.08 42.99
N GLN A 709 29.13 -6.88 42.53
CA GLN A 709 30.14 -7.55 43.35
C GLN A 709 31.52 -6.88 43.26
N MET A 710 31.58 -5.65 42.73
CA MET A 710 32.83 -4.89 42.66
C MET A 710 33.42 -4.69 44.06
N ALA A 711 34.69 -5.06 44.26
CA ALA A 711 35.39 -4.86 45.52
C ALA A 711 35.52 -3.37 45.85
N GLU A 712 35.54 -3.06 47.15
CA GLU A 712 35.80 -1.70 47.62
C GLU A 712 37.19 -1.24 47.18
N GLN A 713 37.27 -0.04 46.62
CA GLN A 713 38.50 0.56 46.13
C GLN A 713 38.42 2.08 46.17
N THR A 714 39.57 2.73 46.32
CA THR A 714 39.69 4.19 46.16
C THR A 714 40.10 4.50 44.74
N ILE A 715 39.33 5.35 44.06
CA ILE A 715 39.62 5.84 42.71
C ILE A 715 40.05 7.31 42.74
N SER A 716 40.82 7.71 41.73
CA SER A 716 41.24 9.09 41.51
C SER A 716 40.54 9.65 40.29
N ILE A 717 39.83 10.76 40.44
CA ILE A 717 39.08 11.42 39.39
C ILE A 717 39.74 12.77 39.13
N ASN A 718 40.14 13.02 37.89
CA ASN A 718 40.76 14.27 37.52
C ASN A 718 39.69 15.31 37.21
N MET A 719 39.38 16.18 38.18
CA MET A 719 38.45 17.29 37.99
C MET A 719 39.06 18.45 37.20
N GLY A 720 40.39 18.45 37.01
CA GLY A 720 41.11 19.49 36.28
C GLY A 720 41.69 20.57 37.19
N ARG A 721 42.74 21.24 36.69
CA ARG A 721 43.56 22.20 37.47
C ARG A 721 42.77 23.42 37.97
N VAL A 722 41.76 23.85 37.21
CA VAL A 722 40.84 24.95 37.63
C VAL A 722 40.16 24.64 38.96
N HIS A 723 39.99 23.35 39.25
CA HIS A 723 39.36 22.83 40.45
C HIS A 723 40.37 22.34 41.49
N ALA A 724 41.63 22.78 41.45
CA ALA A 724 42.61 22.45 42.50
C ALA A 724 42.16 23.03 43.86
N ASN A 725 42.31 22.23 44.93
CA ASN A 725 41.95 22.58 46.31
C ASN A 725 40.48 23.00 46.49
N GLU A 726 39.58 22.44 45.70
CA GLU A 726 38.16 22.75 45.71
C GLU A 726 37.36 21.69 46.44
N GLN A 727 36.35 22.13 47.19
CA GLN A 727 35.40 21.23 47.85
C GLN A 727 34.34 20.79 46.86
N TYR A 728 34.14 19.48 46.79
CA TYR A 728 33.07 18.82 46.09
C TYR A 728 32.13 18.16 47.11
N ARG A 729 30.83 18.23 46.85
CA ARG A 729 29.82 17.49 47.61
C ARG A 729 29.33 16.30 46.80
N ASN A 730 29.02 15.22 47.51
CA ASN A 730 28.28 14.11 46.93
C ASN A 730 26.81 14.54 46.76
N LEU A 731 26.36 14.61 45.51
CA LEU A 731 24.99 14.98 45.14
C LEU A 731 24.06 13.77 45.17
N LEU A 732 24.55 12.63 44.70
CA LEU A 732 23.82 11.38 44.62
C LEU A 732 24.79 10.23 44.85
N ASP A 733 24.48 9.33 45.78
CA ASP A 733 25.30 8.15 46.05
C ASP A 733 24.46 6.89 46.21
N THR A 734 25.10 5.75 46.02
CA THR A 734 24.50 4.44 46.23
C THR A 734 24.70 3.98 47.67
N THR A 735 23.63 3.43 48.23
CA THR A 735 23.64 2.77 49.55
C THR A 735 23.16 1.32 49.43
N ASP A 736 23.31 0.54 50.49
CA ASP A 736 22.84 -0.85 50.50
C ASP A 736 21.32 -0.96 50.24
N ASN A 737 20.53 0.09 50.55
CA ASN A 737 19.07 0.07 50.44
C ASN A 737 18.50 0.90 49.28
N GLY A 738 19.33 1.65 48.53
CA GLY A 738 18.85 2.54 47.47
C GLY A 738 19.84 3.64 47.14
N LEU A 739 19.36 4.87 46.99
CA LEU A 739 20.15 6.06 46.70
C LEU A 739 19.96 7.11 47.80
N THR A 740 21.00 7.88 48.09
CA THR A 740 20.91 9.13 48.86
C THR A 740 20.98 10.32 47.93
N TYR A 741 20.28 11.40 48.29
CA TYR A 741 20.20 12.62 47.49
C TYR A 741 20.55 13.82 48.37
N ASN A 742 21.49 14.65 47.92
CA ASN A 742 21.86 15.90 48.59
C ASN A 742 21.44 17.10 47.73
N ALA A 743 20.13 17.21 47.50
CA ALA A 743 19.50 18.46 47.10
C ALA A 743 19.36 19.39 48.33
N ASP A 744 19.26 20.71 48.12
CA ASP A 744 19.18 21.71 49.20
C ASP A 744 18.28 21.25 50.36
N GLY A 745 18.89 20.96 51.53
CA GLY A 745 18.19 20.60 52.77
C GLY A 745 18.15 19.11 53.20
N ALA A 746 18.86 18.18 52.54
CA ALA A 746 18.87 16.75 52.91
C ALA A 746 20.17 16.25 53.61
N GLU A 747 20.04 15.21 54.45
CA GLU A 747 21.10 14.61 55.28
C GLU A 747 22.10 13.75 54.47
N ASN A 748 23.11 14.36 53.84
CA ASN A 748 24.43 13.70 53.69
C ASN A 748 25.53 14.70 53.29
N PRO A 749 26.29 15.31 54.22
CA PRO A 749 27.30 16.30 53.89
C PRO A 749 28.68 15.66 53.63
N GLU A 750 28.76 14.51 52.94
CA GLU A 750 30.09 14.04 52.52
C GLU A 750 30.66 15.01 51.49
N THR A 751 31.57 15.84 51.97
CA THR A 751 32.39 16.73 51.15
C THR A 751 33.80 16.20 51.11
N LEU A 752 34.39 16.26 49.92
CA LEU A 752 35.76 15.90 49.67
C LEU A 752 36.46 17.09 49.02
N THR A 753 37.74 17.27 49.31
CA THR A 753 38.54 18.33 48.71
C THR A 753 39.48 17.72 47.69
N THR A 754 39.52 18.27 46.48
CA THR A 754 40.53 17.91 45.48
C THR A 754 41.93 18.30 45.97
N ASP A 755 42.96 17.59 45.50
CA ASP A 755 44.35 17.97 45.78
C ASP A 755 44.81 19.19 44.95
N ASP A 756 46.09 19.56 45.10
CA ASP A 756 46.71 20.69 44.40
C ASP A 756 46.73 20.53 42.85
N ASN A 757 46.42 19.33 42.33
CA ASN A 757 46.31 19.06 40.90
C ASN A 757 44.85 18.94 40.43
N GLY A 758 43.87 19.12 41.32
CA GLY A 758 42.46 18.95 40.99
C GLY A 758 42.01 17.49 40.99
N ILE A 759 42.70 16.58 41.68
CA ILE A 759 42.31 15.18 41.77
C ILE A 759 41.39 14.96 42.97
N LEU A 760 40.18 14.44 42.72
CA LEU A 760 39.22 13.98 43.73
C LEU A 760 39.43 12.49 44.00
N LYS A 761 39.61 12.10 45.26
CA LYS A 761 39.75 10.68 45.66
C LYS A 761 38.46 10.16 46.28
N VAL A 762 37.82 9.19 45.64
CA VAL A 762 36.49 8.69 46.06
C VAL A 762 36.59 7.19 46.36
N ASN A 763 35.96 6.75 47.45
CA ASN A 763 35.82 5.33 47.77
C ASN A 763 34.56 4.78 47.10
N VAL A 764 34.69 3.66 46.40
CA VAL A 764 33.59 3.03 45.65
C VAL A 764 33.56 1.53 45.91
N LYS A 765 32.37 0.94 45.94
CA LYS A 765 32.15 -0.52 46.00
C LYS A 765 30.91 -0.90 45.20
N GLY A 766 30.75 -2.18 44.89
CA GLY A 766 29.55 -2.70 44.26
C GLY A 766 28.36 -2.77 45.23
N TYR A 767 27.18 -2.47 44.72
CA TYR A 767 25.89 -2.52 45.40
C TYR A 767 24.85 -3.25 44.56
N SER A 768 23.83 -3.78 45.23
CA SER A 768 22.68 -4.42 44.62
C SER A 768 21.42 -4.00 45.37
N ASN A 769 20.66 -3.10 44.77
CA ASN A 769 19.39 -2.59 45.29
C ASN A 769 18.42 -2.29 44.12
N PRO A 770 17.16 -1.88 44.36
CA PRO A 770 16.21 -1.63 43.29
C PRO A 770 16.58 -0.53 42.27
N TYR A 771 17.55 0.32 42.58
CA TYR A 771 17.99 1.43 41.74
C TYR A 771 19.28 1.12 40.98
N VAL A 772 20.19 0.42 41.66
CA VAL A 772 21.57 0.21 41.22
C VAL A 772 21.97 -1.25 41.38
N SER A 773 22.56 -1.80 40.32
CA SER A 773 23.29 -3.07 40.27
C SER A 773 24.69 -2.75 39.74
N GLY A 774 25.60 -2.46 40.67
CA GLY A 774 26.88 -1.82 40.38
C GLY A 774 27.16 -0.64 41.33
N TYR A 775 27.51 0.52 40.81
CA TYR A 775 27.73 1.73 41.60
C TYR A 775 27.23 2.96 40.83
N LEU A 776 26.70 3.94 41.54
CA LEU A 776 26.40 5.26 41.03
C LEU A 776 26.80 6.29 42.09
N GLY A 777 27.68 7.21 41.72
CA GLY A 777 28.07 8.36 42.52
C GLY A 777 28.16 9.61 41.65
N VAL A 778 27.65 10.74 42.14
CA VAL A 778 27.70 12.02 41.43
C VAL A 778 28.24 13.10 42.35
N TRP A 779 29.30 13.77 41.91
CA TRP A 779 30.01 14.80 42.68
C TRP A 779 29.98 16.13 41.94
N VAL A 780 29.64 17.20 42.66
CA VAL A 780 29.57 18.57 42.14
C VAL A 780 30.30 19.54 43.07
N PRO A 781 30.82 20.67 42.57
CA PRO A 781 31.43 21.70 43.42
C PRO A 781 30.47 22.20 44.50
N VAL A 782 31.00 22.55 45.66
CA VAL A 782 30.23 23.22 46.71
C VAL A 782 30.03 24.68 46.32
N VAL A 783 28.77 25.09 46.16
CA VAL A 783 28.40 26.46 45.75
C VAL A 783 27.45 27.11 46.75
N SER A 784 27.51 28.43 46.86
CA SER A 784 26.59 29.21 47.68
C SER A 784 25.36 29.61 46.85
N GLY A 785 24.30 28.80 46.90
CA GLY A 785 23.03 29.07 46.21
C GLY A 785 22.92 28.49 44.80
N ASN A 786 21.84 28.83 44.11
CA ASN A 786 21.57 28.37 42.75
C ASN A 786 22.37 29.17 41.73
N GLN A 787 22.87 28.48 40.70
CA GLN A 787 23.53 29.07 39.54
C GLN A 787 22.96 28.46 38.25
N ASP A 788 23.24 29.09 37.11
CA ASP A 788 22.83 28.62 35.79
C ASP A 788 24.05 28.62 34.86
N VAL A 789 24.49 27.43 34.45
CA VAL A 789 25.66 27.26 33.60
C VAL A 789 25.32 27.18 32.11
N THR A 790 24.03 27.27 31.75
CA THR A 790 23.60 27.23 30.35
C THR A 790 24.27 28.33 29.53
N THR A 791 24.40 28.07 28.23
CA THR A 791 25.04 28.99 27.29
C THR A 791 23.99 29.65 26.41
N ASN A 792 24.03 30.98 26.34
CA ASN A 792 23.14 31.74 25.47
C ASN A 792 23.51 31.50 23.99
N ALA A 793 22.56 31.01 23.20
CA ALA A 793 22.75 30.71 21.78
C ALA A 793 23.17 31.92 20.93
N ALA A 794 22.89 33.15 21.36
CA ALA A 794 23.38 34.36 20.67
C ALA A 794 24.90 34.58 20.82
N THR A 795 25.58 33.83 21.69
CA THR A 795 27.01 34.01 22.02
C THR A 795 27.93 32.97 21.37
N VAL A 796 27.38 31.91 20.78
CA VAL A 796 28.16 30.87 20.11
C VAL A 796 28.45 31.22 18.65
N SER A 797 29.57 30.72 18.12
CA SER A 797 29.89 30.85 16.69
C SER A 797 28.99 29.94 15.85
N ALA A 798 28.65 30.38 14.63
CA ALA A 798 27.83 29.63 13.71
C ALA A 798 28.41 29.59 12.30
N ASP A 799 28.24 28.47 11.60
CA ASP A 799 28.42 28.35 10.16
C ASP A 799 27.17 28.88 9.45
N SER A 800 27.34 29.85 8.55
CA SER A 800 26.24 30.43 7.78
C SER A 800 25.52 29.43 6.87
N ASN A 801 26.05 28.22 6.71
CA ASN A 801 25.45 27.15 5.92
C ASN A 801 24.70 26.09 6.72
N LYS A 802 24.74 26.13 8.06
CA LYS A 802 24.11 25.14 8.93
C LYS A 802 22.94 25.73 9.71
N ILE A 803 22.00 24.88 10.11
CA ILE A 803 20.88 25.23 10.99
C ILE A 803 21.24 24.82 12.42
N PHE A 804 21.39 23.52 12.67
CA PHE A 804 21.83 23.02 13.97
C PHE A 804 23.33 22.72 13.98
N GLU A 805 23.98 23.08 15.09
CA GLU A 805 25.38 22.78 15.37
C GLU A 805 25.52 22.32 16.82
N SER A 806 26.33 21.29 17.05
CA SER A 806 26.55 20.74 18.39
C SER A 806 27.52 21.63 19.13
N ASN A 807 27.02 22.37 20.12
CA ASN A 807 27.81 23.26 20.94
C ASN A 807 27.17 23.44 22.33
N ALA A 808 27.87 24.15 23.21
CA ALA A 808 27.40 24.43 24.57
C ALA A 808 26.00 25.06 24.66
N ALA A 809 25.54 25.81 23.65
CA ALA A 809 24.20 26.37 23.65
C ALA A 809 23.14 25.33 23.29
N LEU A 810 23.37 24.50 22.26
CA LEU A 810 22.46 23.37 21.96
C LEU A 810 22.45 22.35 23.10
N ASP A 811 23.61 22.06 23.68
CA ASP A 811 23.74 21.21 24.86
C ASP A 811 22.96 21.75 26.06
N SER A 812 22.63 23.03 26.12
CA SER A 812 21.83 23.59 27.23
C SER A 812 20.37 23.12 27.20
N HIS A 813 19.90 22.51 26.10
CA HIS A 813 18.54 22.03 25.95
C HIS A 813 18.32 20.68 26.65
N MET A 814 17.07 20.40 27.03
CA MET A 814 16.59 19.12 27.52
C MET A 814 15.14 18.93 27.10
N ILE A 815 14.89 17.84 26.38
CA ILE A 815 13.57 17.47 25.87
C ILE A 815 12.83 16.67 26.95
N TYR A 816 11.55 16.92 27.13
CA TYR A 816 10.64 16.10 27.92
C TYR A 816 9.56 15.50 27.03
N GLU A 817 9.56 14.18 26.91
CA GLU A 817 8.48 13.41 26.29
C GLU A 817 7.36 13.28 27.32
N ASP A 818 6.29 14.02 27.11
CA ASP A 818 5.35 14.35 28.16
C ASP A 818 4.29 13.28 28.42
N PHE A 819 4.33 12.13 27.73
CA PHE A 819 3.26 11.15 27.73
C PHE A 819 3.71 9.69 27.78
N SER A 820 2.75 8.80 28.00
CA SER A 820 2.90 7.36 27.77
C SER A 820 1.64 6.84 27.08
N LEU A 821 1.81 5.85 26.20
CA LEU A 821 0.71 5.23 25.48
C LEU A 821 -0.36 4.68 26.44
N TYR A 822 0.03 4.02 27.53
CA TYR A 822 -0.95 3.34 28.41
C TYR A 822 -1.68 4.25 29.39
N GLN A 823 -1.36 5.55 29.45
CA GLN A 823 -2.03 6.47 30.38
C GLN A 823 -3.55 6.26 30.34
N PRO A 824 -4.22 6.19 31.50
CA PRO A 824 -5.66 6.01 31.54
C PRO A 824 -6.38 7.21 30.94
N GLU A 825 -7.62 7.00 30.48
CA GLU A 825 -8.52 8.10 30.15
C GLU A 825 -8.69 9.03 31.36
N PRO A 826 -8.80 10.36 31.15
CA PRO A 826 -8.99 11.30 32.23
C PRO A 826 -10.34 11.06 32.92
N THR A 827 -10.35 11.17 34.24
CA THR A 827 -11.55 10.95 35.06
C THR A 827 -12.43 12.19 35.20
N SER A 828 -11.90 13.37 34.86
CA SER A 828 -12.63 14.65 34.77
C SER A 828 -11.86 15.64 33.88
N THR A 829 -12.49 16.76 33.52
CA THR A 829 -11.85 17.83 32.74
C THR A 829 -10.65 18.44 33.46
N GLU A 830 -10.69 18.57 34.78
CA GLU A 830 -9.54 19.05 35.57
C GLU A 830 -8.34 18.09 35.50
N ASN A 831 -8.59 16.81 35.24
CA ASN A 831 -7.58 15.78 35.08
C ASN A 831 -7.09 15.61 33.63
N HIS A 832 -7.57 16.43 32.69
CA HIS A 832 -6.99 16.51 31.34
C HIS A 832 -5.50 16.89 31.45
N ALA A 833 -4.65 16.18 30.70
CA ALA A 833 -3.20 16.37 30.73
C ALA A 833 -2.82 17.84 30.41
N TYR A 834 -3.48 18.46 29.43
CA TYR A 834 -3.22 19.87 29.07
C TYR A 834 -3.46 20.84 30.24
N ASN A 835 -4.50 20.63 31.04
CA ASN A 835 -4.78 21.47 32.21
C ASN A 835 -3.73 21.28 33.31
N ILE A 836 -3.28 20.04 33.53
CA ILE A 836 -2.22 19.74 34.52
C ILE A 836 -0.87 20.30 34.06
N ILE A 837 -0.56 20.20 32.76
CA ILE A 837 0.64 20.80 32.16
C ILE A 837 0.64 22.32 32.37
N ALA A 838 -0.47 22.99 32.05
CA ALA A 838 -0.60 24.43 32.24
C ALA A 838 -0.35 24.86 33.70
N GLN A 839 -0.89 24.10 34.66
CA GLN A 839 -0.71 24.36 36.10
C GLN A 839 0.74 24.15 36.57
N ASN A 840 1.51 23.29 35.90
CA ASN A 840 2.87 22.89 36.27
C ASN A 840 3.97 23.51 35.40
N ALA A 841 3.66 24.44 34.50
CA ALA A 841 4.64 25.06 33.59
C ALA A 841 5.92 25.56 34.31
N ALA A 842 5.76 26.22 35.46
CA ALA A 842 6.90 26.70 36.26
C ALA A 842 7.73 25.56 36.87
N LEU A 843 7.11 24.44 37.24
CA LEU A 843 7.82 23.27 37.76
C LEU A 843 8.78 22.72 36.69
N PHE A 844 8.33 22.61 35.44
CA PHE A 844 9.14 22.05 34.36
C PHE A 844 10.41 22.88 34.08
N ASN A 845 10.30 24.21 34.00
CA ASN A 845 11.47 25.08 33.88
C ASN A 845 12.40 24.98 35.12
N ASN A 846 11.83 24.88 36.33
CA ASN A 846 12.62 24.68 37.55
C ASN A 846 13.38 23.35 37.57
N LEU A 847 12.89 22.32 36.87
CA LEU A 847 13.61 21.06 36.65
C LEU A 847 14.68 21.18 35.55
N GLY A 848 14.69 22.27 34.78
CA GLY A 848 15.63 22.51 33.68
C GLY A 848 15.14 22.09 32.30
N ILE A 849 13.87 21.68 32.17
CA ILE A 849 13.28 21.33 30.88
C ILE A 849 13.20 22.61 30.03
N THR A 850 13.61 22.50 28.77
CA THR A 850 13.55 23.60 27.80
C THR A 850 12.55 23.33 26.70
N ASP A 851 12.35 22.06 26.33
CA ASP A 851 11.59 21.62 25.17
C ASP A 851 10.60 20.52 25.57
N PHE A 852 9.34 20.69 25.21
CA PHE A 852 8.26 19.72 25.42
C PHE A 852 7.97 19.00 24.12
N TRP A 853 8.26 17.70 24.09
CA TRP A 853 7.66 16.81 23.11
C TRP A 853 6.27 16.45 23.60
N MET A 854 5.25 17.13 23.06
CA MET A 854 3.86 16.82 23.37
C MET A 854 3.40 15.56 22.65
N ALA A 855 2.54 14.79 23.31
CA ALA A 855 1.81 13.70 22.67
C ALA A 855 1.11 14.17 21.39
N PRO A 856 0.95 13.28 20.37
CA PRO A 856 0.22 13.63 19.17
C PRO A 856 -1.18 14.15 19.51
N ALA A 857 -1.46 15.41 19.17
CA ALA A 857 -2.65 16.11 19.65
C ALA A 857 -3.95 15.68 18.92
N TYR A 858 -3.85 14.75 17.98
CA TYR A 858 -4.92 14.39 17.07
C TYR A 858 -6.02 13.56 17.73
N THR A 859 -7.27 13.74 17.26
CA THR A 859 -8.38 12.89 17.67
C THR A 859 -8.13 11.46 17.17
N PRO A 860 -8.05 10.47 18.07
CA PRO A 860 -7.76 9.10 17.67
C PRO A 860 -8.94 8.49 16.92
N PHE A 861 -8.61 7.57 16.01
CA PHE A 861 -9.56 6.65 15.40
C PHE A 861 -10.28 5.85 16.51
N SER A 862 -11.58 5.62 16.34
CA SER A 862 -12.45 5.04 17.36
C SER A 862 -12.10 3.62 17.79
N MET A 863 -11.29 2.89 17.01
CA MET A 863 -10.77 1.58 17.40
C MET A 863 -9.28 1.62 17.77
N SER A 864 -8.71 2.81 18.01
CA SER A 864 -7.36 2.91 18.58
C SER A 864 -7.32 2.19 19.92
N ARG A 865 -6.20 1.51 20.18
CA ARG A 865 -6.03 0.73 21.41
C ARG A 865 -5.83 1.64 22.62
N TYR A 866 -5.11 2.74 22.46
CA TYR A 866 -4.69 3.59 23.57
C TYR A 866 -5.21 5.03 23.50
N ASN A 867 -5.94 5.39 22.44
CA ASN A 867 -6.49 6.72 22.20
C ASN A 867 -5.44 7.86 22.27
N GLU A 868 -4.21 7.52 21.89
CA GLU A 868 -2.98 8.29 22.09
C GLU A 868 -2.70 9.36 21.04
N GLY A 869 -3.43 9.34 19.90
CA GLY A 869 -3.30 10.30 18.80
C GLY A 869 -2.55 9.80 17.56
N TYR A 870 -1.61 8.84 17.64
CA TYR A 870 -0.87 8.32 16.48
C TYR A 870 -1.77 7.64 15.42
N SER A 871 -2.85 7.01 15.87
CA SER A 871 -3.84 6.38 15.00
C SER A 871 -4.97 7.38 14.71
N MET A 872 -4.89 8.17 13.64
CA MET A 872 -5.85 9.24 13.35
C MET A 872 -6.54 9.11 11.98
N THR A 873 -7.79 9.59 11.92
CA THR A 873 -8.56 9.76 10.67
C THR A 873 -8.58 11.19 10.14
N ASP A 874 -8.33 12.17 11.02
CA ASP A 874 -8.43 13.61 10.73
C ASP A 874 -7.29 14.35 11.46
N ARG A 875 -6.28 14.74 10.68
CA ARG A 875 -5.05 15.34 11.21
C ARG A 875 -5.16 16.82 11.57
N TYR A 876 -6.30 17.45 11.30
CA TYR A 876 -6.59 18.82 11.69
C TYR A 876 -7.55 18.89 12.89
N ASN A 877 -8.10 17.76 13.33
CA ASN A 877 -8.96 17.71 14.51
C ASN A 877 -8.16 17.39 15.77
N LEU A 878 -7.72 18.44 16.46
CA LEU A 878 -6.94 18.36 17.71
C LEU A 878 -7.84 18.34 18.97
N GLY A 879 -9.09 17.88 18.82
CA GLY A 879 -10.09 17.82 19.88
C GLY A 879 -10.96 19.08 19.97
N THR A 880 -12.20 18.88 20.42
CA THR A 880 -13.19 19.95 20.62
C THR A 880 -13.69 19.94 22.06
N ASN A 881 -14.29 21.03 22.55
CA ASN A 881 -14.85 21.04 23.92
C ASN A 881 -15.94 19.97 24.13
N ALA A 882 -16.66 19.56 23.07
CA ALA A 882 -17.68 18.51 23.15
C ALA A 882 -17.10 17.10 23.05
N ASN A 883 -15.99 16.95 22.32
CA ASN A 883 -15.29 15.67 22.11
C ASN A 883 -13.79 15.96 22.23
N PRO A 884 -13.25 16.04 23.46
CA PRO A 884 -11.81 16.22 23.68
C PRO A 884 -11.06 14.96 23.25
N THR A 885 -9.76 15.11 23.00
CA THR A 885 -8.88 13.94 22.91
C THR A 885 -8.64 13.39 24.32
N LYS A 886 -7.88 12.29 24.42
CA LYS A 886 -7.41 11.75 25.70
C LYS A 886 -6.70 12.78 26.59
N TYR A 887 -6.08 13.80 25.98
CA TYR A 887 -5.28 14.80 26.67
C TYR A 887 -6.04 16.10 26.97
N GLY A 888 -7.12 16.38 26.23
CA GLY A 888 -7.96 17.56 26.40
C GLY A 888 -8.53 18.09 25.07
N SER A 889 -9.16 19.26 25.10
CA SER A 889 -9.64 19.96 23.91
C SER A 889 -8.54 20.76 23.21
N GLY A 890 -8.77 21.16 21.96
CA GLY A 890 -7.86 22.04 21.24
C GLY A 890 -7.66 23.42 21.88
N GLU A 891 -8.67 23.94 22.59
CA GLU A 891 -8.54 25.19 23.35
C GLU A 891 -7.66 25.00 24.60
N GLU A 892 -7.81 23.87 25.30
CA GLU A 892 -6.96 23.50 26.43
C GLU A 892 -5.51 23.30 25.99
N LEU A 893 -5.27 22.67 24.84
CA LEU A 893 -3.94 22.54 24.23
C LEU A 893 -3.28 23.90 24.00
N ALA A 894 -3.98 24.83 23.34
CA ALA A 894 -3.44 26.17 23.08
C ALA A 894 -3.13 26.92 24.39
N ASN A 895 -3.94 26.73 25.43
CA ASN A 895 -3.69 27.31 26.75
C ASN A 895 -2.47 26.68 27.46
N ALA A 896 -2.29 25.35 27.34
CA ALA A 896 -1.12 24.66 27.89
C ALA A 896 0.18 25.13 27.22
N ILE A 897 0.19 25.24 25.89
CA ILE A 897 1.32 25.78 25.13
C ILE A 897 1.65 27.21 25.56
N ALA A 898 0.64 28.09 25.65
CA ALA A 898 0.85 29.47 26.09
C ALA A 898 1.39 29.57 27.53
N ALA A 899 0.97 28.67 28.43
CA ALA A 899 1.51 28.59 29.79
C ALA A 899 2.98 28.14 29.81
N LEU A 900 3.33 27.14 28.98
CA LEU A 900 4.71 26.68 28.80
C LEU A 900 5.60 27.80 28.24
N HIS A 901 5.14 28.52 27.22
CA HIS A 901 5.84 29.69 26.67
C HIS A 901 6.04 30.79 27.72
N SER A 902 5.03 31.07 28.53
CA SER A 902 5.12 32.04 29.63
C SER A 902 6.15 31.64 30.69
N ALA A 903 6.39 30.34 30.85
CA ALA A 903 7.43 29.80 31.72
C ALA A 903 8.81 29.69 31.03
N GLY A 904 8.92 30.03 29.73
CA GLY A 904 10.16 30.03 28.96
C GLY A 904 10.47 28.70 28.24
N LEU A 905 9.53 27.78 28.17
CA LEU A 905 9.70 26.50 27.46
C LEU A 905 9.26 26.60 25.99
N LYS A 906 9.73 25.66 25.19
CA LYS A 906 9.32 25.43 23.80
C LYS A 906 8.49 24.16 23.69
N VAL A 907 7.64 24.10 22.67
CA VAL A 907 6.69 23.00 22.48
C VAL A 907 6.77 22.45 21.06
N GLN A 908 7.11 21.17 20.95
CA GLN A 908 7.14 20.44 19.69
C GLN A 908 5.94 19.50 19.59
N GLU A 909 5.26 19.54 18.44
CA GLU A 909 4.21 18.57 18.11
C GLU A 909 4.82 17.29 17.55
N ASP A 910 4.23 16.15 17.89
CA ASP A 910 4.55 14.88 17.23
C ASP A 910 3.83 14.78 15.88
N ILE A 911 4.56 14.96 14.79
CA ILE A 911 3.98 15.01 13.45
C ILE A 911 4.04 13.66 12.75
N VAL A 912 2.85 13.12 12.45
CA VAL A 912 2.64 11.74 11.97
C VAL A 912 2.32 11.75 10.48
N MET A 913 3.35 11.78 9.64
CA MET A 913 3.19 11.91 8.18
C MET A 913 3.10 10.58 7.42
N ASN A 914 3.47 9.48 8.06
CA ASN A 914 3.56 8.18 7.39
C ASN A 914 2.18 7.59 7.07
N GLN A 915 1.23 7.66 8.01
CA GLN A 915 -0.05 6.97 7.86
C GLN A 915 -1.28 7.78 8.24
N MET A 916 -2.41 7.31 7.73
CA MET A 916 -3.75 7.62 8.24
C MET A 916 -4.52 6.31 8.50
N ILE A 917 -5.27 6.23 9.59
CA ILE A 917 -5.94 5.00 10.04
C ILE A 917 -7.42 5.27 10.24
N GLY A 918 -8.29 4.36 9.75
CA GLY A 918 -9.72 4.39 10.06
C GLY A 918 -10.59 5.16 9.06
N PHE A 919 -10.13 5.33 7.82
CA PHE A 919 -10.98 5.89 6.75
C PHE A 919 -12.29 5.10 6.61
N SER A 920 -13.36 5.81 6.25
CA SER A 920 -14.72 5.26 6.24
C SER A 920 -15.29 5.02 4.84
N GLY A 921 -14.74 5.66 3.81
CA GLY A 921 -15.14 5.48 2.42
C GLY A 921 -14.30 4.43 1.70
N GLN A 922 -14.96 3.55 0.94
CA GLN A 922 -14.30 2.55 0.10
C GLN A 922 -14.06 3.05 -1.32
N GLU A 923 -12.92 2.68 -1.90
CA GLU A 923 -12.61 2.78 -3.33
C GLU A 923 -12.25 1.40 -3.89
N ALA A 924 -12.52 1.18 -5.18
CA ALA A 924 -12.07 -0.01 -5.87
C ALA A 924 -10.64 0.20 -6.39
N VAL A 925 -9.66 -0.32 -5.65
CA VAL A 925 -8.24 -0.19 -5.96
C VAL A 925 -7.67 -1.48 -6.54
N THR A 926 -6.67 -1.36 -7.38
CA THR A 926 -5.90 -2.52 -7.84
C THR A 926 -4.73 -2.73 -6.90
N VAL A 927 -4.59 -3.94 -6.33
CA VAL A 927 -3.61 -4.23 -5.29
C VAL A 927 -2.76 -5.46 -5.55
N THR A 928 -1.58 -5.49 -4.94
CA THR A 928 -0.67 -6.64 -4.89
C THR A 928 -0.27 -6.93 -3.45
N ARG A 929 -0.21 -8.22 -3.08
CA ARG A 929 0.18 -8.69 -1.73
C ARG A 929 1.69 -8.54 -1.49
N THR A 930 2.10 -7.81 -0.46
CA THR A 930 3.53 -7.50 -0.22
C THR A 930 3.94 -7.53 1.26
N ASN A 931 5.22 -7.59 1.54
CA ASN A 931 5.74 -7.24 2.87
C ASN A 931 5.72 -5.71 3.10
N ASN A 932 6.24 -5.27 4.25
CA ASN A 932 6.39 -3.86 4.63
C ASN A 932 7.30 -3.02 3.71
N ARG A 933 8.01 -3.64 2.77
CA ARG A 933 8.89 -2.94 1.80
C ARG A 933 8.27 -2.83 0.40
N GLY A 934 7.02 -3.26 0.25
CA GLY A 934 6.35 -3.34 -1.05
C GLY A 934 6.84 -4.49 -1.94
N ILE A 935 7.58 -5.46 -1.39
CA ILE A 935 8.06 -6.64 -2.12
C ILE A 935 6.98 -7.73 -2.06
N GLN A 936 6.60 -8.30 -3.22
CA GLN A 936 5.60 -9.35 -3.28
C GLN A 936 6.02 -10.59 -2.47
N ILE A 937 5.11 -11.10 -1.63
CA ILE A 937 5.38 -12.28 -0.78
C ILE A 937 4.36 -13.41 -1.00
N TYR A 938 4.73 -14.59 -0.50
CA TYR A 938 3.89 -15.79 -0.50
C TYR A 938 3.60 -16.22 0.94
N VAL A 939 2.35 -16.54 1.21
CA VAL A 939 1.90 -17.08 2.50
C VAL A 939 1.24 -18.43 2.24
N ASN A 940 1.76 -19.48 2.89
CA ASN A 940 1.31 -20.86 2.68
C ASN A 940 1.28 -21.26 1.19
N GLY A 941 2.29 -20.83 0.43
CA GLY A 941 2.43 -21.10 -1.02
C GLY A 941 1.47 -20.33 -1.93
N LYS A 942 0.71 -19.35 -1.41
CA LYS A 942 -0.24 -18.52 -2.16
C LYS A 942 0.19 -17.06 -2.16
N THR A 943 -0.18 -16.33 -3.20
CA THR A 943 -0.03 -14.88 -3.35
C THR A 943 -1.10 -14.34 -4.32
N TYR A 944 -1.22 -13.03 -4.42
CA TYR A 944 -2.01 -12.37 -5.46
C TYR A 944 -1.35 -11.06 -5.89
N ALA A 945 -1.58 -10.71 -7.16
CA ALA A 945 -1.14 -9.45 -7.76
C ALA A 945 -2.22 -8.92 -8.69
N ASN A 946 -2.28 -7.60 -8.82
CA ASN A 946 -3.20 -6.90 -9.73
C ASN A 946 -4.68 -7.30 -9.55
N GLN A 947 -5.14 -7.39 -8.30
CA GLN A 947 -6.51 -7.76 -7.96
C GLN A 947 -7.33 -6.53 -7.55
N ILE A 948 -8.62 -6.50 -7.89
CA ILE A 948 -9.52 -5.45 -7.40
C ILE A 948 -9.83 -5.71 -5.93
N TYR A 949 -9.64 -4.70 -5.10
CA TYR A 949 -9.87 -4.71 -3.67
C TYR A 949 -10.67 -3.47 -3.28
N PHE A 950 -11.65 -3.63 -2.40
CA PHE A 950 -12.53 -2.55 -1.95
C PHE A 950 -11.98 -1.91 -0.66
N ALA A 951 -10.80 -1.30 -0.75
CA ALA A 951 -10.11 -0.75 0.40
C ALA A 951 -10.81 0.49 0.95
N TYR A 952 -10.77 0.68 2.26
CA TYR A 952 -11.13 1.93 2.92
C TYR A 952 -9.98 2.94 2.81
N THR A 953 -10.05 3.79 1.80
CA THR A 953 -9.01 4.75 1.42
C THR A 953 -9.50 6.19 1.40
N THR A 954 -10.82 6.40 1.44
CA THR A 954 -11.45 7.74 1.37
C THR A 954 -11.87 8.23 2.76
N GLY A 955 -11.46 9.46 3.12
CA GLY A 955 -11.80 10.06 4.41
C GLY A 955 -11.03 11.35 4.71
N GLY A 956 -10.78 11.63 5.99
CA GLY A 956 -10.09 12.84 6.45
C GLY A 956 -10.86 13.64 7.51
N GLY A 957 -12.17 13.43 7.66
CA GLY A 957 -12.98 14.17 8.63
C GLY A 957 -13.19 15.65 8.27
N ASN A 958 -13.88 16.37 9.16
CA ASN A 958 -14.27 17.76 8.97
C ASN A 958 -13.07 18.72 9.02
N GLY A 959 -12.04 18.39 9.80
CA GLY A 959 -10.79 19.14 9.87
C GLY A 959 -10.07 19.13 8.52
N GLN A 960 -9.83 17.95 7.94
CA GLN A 960 -9.23 17.85 6.60
C GLN A 960 -10.06 18.56 5.52
N GLU A 961 -11.40 18.45 5.57
CA GLU A 961 -12.27 19.16 4.62
C GLU A 961 -12.12 20.68 4.74
N THR A 962 -12.02 21.18 5.97
CA THR A 962 -11.96 22.62 6.27
C THR A 962 -10.58 23.21 5.99
N TYR A 963 -9.52 22.54 6.42
CA TYR A 963 -8.16 23.09 6.51
C TYR A 963 -7.18 22.50 5.50
N GLY A 964 -7.51 21.36 4.87
CA GLY A 964 -6.70 20.73 3.83
C GLY A 964 -6.40 21.68 2.67
N GLY A 965 -5.13 21.98 2.46
CA GLY A 965 -4.58 22.89 1.46
C GLY A 965 -5.00 24.36 1.59
N LYS A 966 -5.61 24.76 2.72
CA LYS A 966 -6.22 26.08 2.91
C LYS A 966 -5.20 27.23 2.85
N TYR A 967 -3.98 26.99 3.31
CA TYR A 967 -2.92 27.98 3.49
C TYR A 967 -1.87 27.95 2.39
N LEU A 968 -2.00 27.06 1.39
CA LEU A 968 -1.05 26.91 0.29
C LEU A 968 -0.80 28.20 -0.49
N SER A 969 -1.85 28.96 -0.80
CA SER A 969 -1.70 30.23 -1.52
C SER A 969 -0.98 31.30 -0.68
N GLU A 970 -1.16 31.29 0.64
CA GLU A 970 -0.44 32.18 1.54
C GLU A 970 1.04 31.80 1.64
N LEU A 971 1.32 30.50 1.83
CA LEU A 971 2.68 29.96 1.83
C LEU A 971 3.39 30.27 0.51
N GLN A 972 2.73 30.05 -0.63
CA GLN A 972 3.32 30.33 -1.95
C GLN A 972 3.62 31.82 -2.16
N SER A 973 2.80 32.71 -1.58
CA SER A 973 3.05 34.15 -1.66
C SER A 973 4.19 34.60 -0.76
N LYS A 974 4.35 34.00 0.43
CA LYS A 974 5.37 34.40 1.41
C LYS A 974 6.72 33.75 1.15
N TYR A 975 6.69 32.48 0.74
CA TYR A 975 7.85 31.59 0.62
C TYR A 975 7.78 30.87 -0.74
N PRO A 976 7.94 31.59 -1.86
CA PRO A 976 7.76 31.03 -3.20
C PRO A 976 8.74 29.89 -3.50
N ASP A 977 9.92 29.89 -2.87
CA ASP A 977 10.95 28.89 -3.10
C ASP A 977 10.54 27.49 -2.63
N LEU A 978 9.64 27.36 -1.63
CA LEU A 978 9.07 26.07 -1.21
C LEU A 978 8.36 25.33 -2.35
N PHE A 979 7.83 26.07 -3.33
CA PHE A 979 7.05 25.53 -4.46
C PHE A 979 7.81 25.62 -5.79
N THR A 980 9.10 25.95 -5.76
CA THR A 980 9.97 25.92 -6.95
C THR A 980 11.21 25.04 -6.77
N THR A 981 11.66 24.82 -5.53
CA THR A 981 12.68 23.81 -5.20
C THR A 981 12.17 22.42 -5.53
N ARG A 982 12.91 21.69 -6.36
CA ARG A 982 12.56 20.33 -6.77
C ARG A 982 12.96 19.34 -5.69
N ALA A 983 12.02 18.48 -5.33
CA ALA A 983 12.24 17.35 -4.44
C ALA A 983 13.26 16.38 -5.06
N ILE A 984 14.14 15.80 -4.25
CA ILE A 984 15.26 14.97 -4.74
C ILE A 984 14.73 13.63 -5.25
N SER A 985 13.71 13.05 -4.60
CA SER A 985 13.15 11.75 -4.97
C SER A 985 12.50 11.78 -6.36
N THR A 986 11.78 12.86 -6.68
CA THR A 986 10.92 12.97 -7.86
C THR A 986 11.49 13.87 -8.95
N GLY A 987 12.35 14.81 -8.59
CA GLY A 987 12.77 15.91 -9.45
C GLY A 987 11.65 16.92 -9.75
N VAL A 988 10.56 16.92 -8.99
CA VAL A 988 9.40 17.82 -9.14
C VAL A 988 9.23 18.64 -7.85
N ALA A 989 8.85 19.90 -7.96
CA ALA A 989 8.58 20.74 -6.78
C ALA A 989 7.18 20.45 -6.21
N PRO A 990 6.94 20.68 -4.90
CA PRO A 990 5.60 20.58 -4.31
C PRO A 990 4.55 21.33 -5.14
N ASP A 991 3.37 20.74 -5.31
CA ASP A 991 2.30 21.27 -6.15
C ASP A 991 1.19 21.90 -5.30
N PRO A 992 1.15 23.24 -5.17
CA PRO A 992 0.14 23.92 -4.37
C PRO A 992 -1.19 24.11 -5.11
N THR A 993 -1.31 23.67 -6.37
CA THR A 993 -2.48 23.96 -7.21
C THR A 993 -3.67 23.04 -6.92
N THR A 994 -3.43 21.92 -6.23
CA THR A 994 -4.46 20.95 -5.84
C THR A 994 -4.54 20.88 -4.33
N ARG A 995 -5.75 21.07 -3.78
CA ARG A 995 -6.01 20.89 -2.34
C ARG A 995 -6.48 19.47 -2.05
N ILE A 996 -5.97 18.88 -0.97
CA ILE A 996 -6.49 17.61 -0.45
C ILE A 996 -7.51 17.94 0.63
N THR A 997 -8.79 18.12 0.28
CA THR A 997 -9.88 18.27 1.27
C THR A 997 -10.48 16.93 1.68
N GLN A 998 -10.17 15.87 0.94
CA GLN A 998 -10.54 14.50 1.25
C GLN A 998 -9.43 13.58 0.73
N TRP A 999 -8.99 12.66 1.58
CA TRP A 999 -8.05 11.62 1.20
C TRP A 999 -8.70 10.60 0.26
N SER A 1000 -7.89 9.99 -0.59
CA SER A 1000 -8.29 8.92 -1.52
C SER A 1000 -7.05 8.11 -1.92
N ALA A 1001 -7.26 6.93 -2.51
CA ALA A 1001 -6.21 5.97 -2.85
C ALA A 1001 -5.11 6.51 -3.79
N LYS A 1002 -5.38 7.58 -4.55
CA LYS A 1002 -4.38 8.25 -5.40
C LYS A 1002 -3.27 8.97 -4.63
N TYR A 1003 -3.47 9.22 -3.33
CA TYR A 1003 -2.49 9.86 -2.45
C TYR A 1003 -1.85 8.87 -1.46
N GLN A 1004 -1.98 7.57 -1.73
CA GLN A 1004 -1.55 6.49 -0.85
C GLN A 1004 -0.71 5.47 -1.62
N ASN A 1005 0.31 4.93 -0.97
CA ASN A 1005 1.16 3.86 -1.49
C ASN A 1005 0.46 2.50 -1.42
N GLY A 1006 -0.27 2.27 -0.32
CA GLY A 1006 -0.88 0.99 0.00
C GLY A 1006 -1.57 1.02 1.36
N THR A 1007 -1.92 -0.16 1.86
CA THR A 1007 -2.52 -0.28 3.19
C THR A 1007 -2.19 -1.63 3.83
N SER A 1008 -2.18 -1.66 5.17
CA SER A 1008 -2.25 -2.90 5.93
C SER A 1008 -3.51 -3.69 5.59
N LEU A 1009 -3.48 -5.00 5.77
CA LEU A 1009 -4.65 -5.86 5.55
C LEU A 1009 -5.85 -5.36 6.37
N GLN A 1010 -6.99 -5.14 5.71
CA GLN A 1010 -8.17 -4.52 6.33
C GLN A 1010 -9.26 -5.55 6.69
N ASN A 1011 -9.00 -6.84 6.50
CA ASN A 1011 -9.92 -7.95 6.82
C ASN A 1011 -11.25 -7.90 6.02
N ILE A 1012 -11.20 -7.44 4.78
CA ILE A 1012 -12.34 -7.31 3.86
C ILE A 1012 -12.51 -8.58 3.03
N GLY A 1013 -11.44 -9.06 2.41
CA GLY A 1013 -11.39 -10.20 1.51
C GLY A 1013 -11.12 -9.80 0.05
N ILE A 1014 -9.97 -10.23 -0.48
CA ILE A 1014 -9.53 -9.91 -1.84
C ILE A 1014 -10.41 -10.52 -2.94
N GLY A 1015 -11.16 -11.59 -2.64
CA GLY A 1015 -12.03 -12.27 -3.61
C GLY A 1015 -13.45 -11.72 -3.70
N LEU A 1016 -13.76 -10.60 -3.04
CA LEU A 1016 -15.10 -10.02 -3.05
C LEU A 1016 -15.50 -9.40 -4.39
N ALA A 1017 -14.56 -8.93 -5.20
CA ALA A 1017 -14.87 -8.37 -6.51
C ALA A 1017 -15.43 -9.45 -7.45
N VAL A 1018 -16.61 -9.20 -8.03
CA VAL A 1018 -17.32 -10.17 -8.86
C VAL A 1018 -16.54 -10.39 -10.16
N LYS A 1019 -16.03 -11.62 -10.34
CA LYS A 1019 -15.37 -12.04 -11.58
C LYS A 1019 -16.32 -12.84 -12.46
N LEU A 1020 -16.31 -12.51 -13.73
CA LEU A 1020 -17.06 -13.19 -14.77
C LEU A 1020 -16.28 -14.41 -15.28
N PRO A 1021 -16.95 -15.39 -15.92
CA PRO A 1021 -16.28 -16.61 -16.40
C PRO A 1021 -15.16 -16.38 -17.41
N ASN A 1022 -15.11 -15.21 -18.07
CA ASN A 1022 -14.06 -14.82 -19.00
C ASN A 1022 -12.83 -14.20 -18.30
N GLY A 1023 -12.87 -14.00 -16.99
CA GLY A 1023 -11.80 -13.39 -16.19
C GLY A 1023 -11.98 -11.90 -15.92
N ASP A 1024 -12.90 -11.22 -16.61
CA ASP A 1024 -13.16 -9.80 -16.41
C ASP A 1024 -13.92 -9.55 -15.09
N TYR A 1025 -13.75 -8.38 -14.51
CA TYR A 1025 -14.58 -7.95 -13.39
C TYR A 1025 -15.92 -7.43 -13.88
N ALA A 1026 -16.99 -7.76 -13.16
CA ALA A 1026 -18.28 -7.16 -13.39
C ALA A 1026 -18.23 -5.67 -13.05
N TYR A 1027 -18.75 -4.87 -13.97
CA TYR A 1027 -18.62 -3.42 -13.94
C TYR A 1027 -19.91 -2.77 -14.40
N LEU A 1028 -20.29 -1.68 -13.74
CA LEU A 1028 -21.47 -0.88 -14.00
C LEU A 1028 -21.04 0.50 -14.50
N ASN A 1029 -21.30 0.78 -15.78
CA ASN A 1029 -21.16 2.12 -16.31
C ASN A 1029 -22.32 2.98 -15.77
N GLY A 1030 -22.01 4.12 -15.18
CA GLY A 1030 -22.99 5.02 -14.58
C GLY A 1030 -22.48 6.46 -14.51
N GLY A 1031 -23.34 7.38 -14.09
CA GLY A 1031 -23.11 8.84 -14.21
C GLY A 1031 -21.80 9.39 -13.63
N ASN A 1032 -21.14 8.67 -12.72
CA ASN A 1032 -19.87 9.08 -12.12
C ASN A 1032 -18.65 8.24 -12.58
N ASN A 1033 -18.84 7.19 -13.39
CA ASN A 1033 -17.73 6.37 -13.90
C ASN A 1033 -18.07 5.66 -15.24
N ASP A 1034 -17.48 6.15 -16.33
CA ASP A 1034 -17.68 5.67 -17.70
C ASP A 1034 -16.46 4.93 -18.29
N LYS A 1035 -15.44 4.64 -17.45
CA LYS A 1035 -14.17 4.01 -17.85
C LYS A 1035 -14.36 2.72 -18.66
N PHE A 1036 -15.35 1.91 -18.27
CA PHE A 1036 -15.69 0.66 -18.95
C PHE A 1036 -17.18 0.59 -19.31
N LYS A 1037 -17.52 -0.29 -20.24
CA LYS A 1037 -18.93 -0.57 -20.54
C LYS A 1037 -19.55 -1.40 -19.41
N THR A 1038 -20.86 -1.27 -19.22
CA THR A 1038 -21.58 -2.15 -18.29
C THR A 1038 -21.44 -3.60 -18.72
N ILE A 1039 -20.89 -4.43 -17.83
CA ILE A 1039 -20.77 -5.88 -17.98
C ILE A 1039 -21.21 -6.49 -16.65
N LEU A 1040 -22.35 -7.17 -16.66
CA LEU A 1040 -22.96 -7.76 -15.48
C LEU A 1040 -23.00 -9.28 -15.60
N PRO A 1041 -23.11 -10.01 -14.47
CA PRO A 1041 -23.43 -11.43 -14.49
C PRO A 1041 -24.69 -11.71 -15.34
N GLU A 1042 -24.63 -12.73 -16.18
CA GLU A 1042 -25.63 -12.97 -17.23
C GLU A 1042 -27.07 -13.10 -16.68
N GLN A 1043 -27.25 -13.70 -15.51
CA GLN A 1043 -28.54 -13.87 -14.84
C GLN A 1043 -29.17 -12.53 -14.42
N MET A 1044 -28.35 -11.51 -14.18
CA MET A 1044 -28.79 -10.20 -13.70
C MET A 1044 -28.90 -9.18 -14.84
N GLY A 1045 -28.00 -9.27 -15.85
CA GLY A 1045 -27.87 -8.25 -16.88
C GLY A 1045 -28.16 -8.69 -18.32
N SER A 1046 -28.33 -10.00 -18.58
CA SER A 1046 -28.47 -10.50 -19.94
C SER A 1046 -29.89 -10.97 -20.22
N ILE A 1047 -30.67 -10.13 -20.92
CA ILE A 1047 -31.88 -10.58 -21.63
C ILE A 1047 -31.59 -11.84 -22.45
N GLY A 1048 -30.39 -11.87 -23.04
CA GLY A 1048 -29.97 -12.96 -23.86
C GLY A 1048 -29.85 -14.31 -23.15
N TYR A 1049 -29.41 -14.31 -21.89
CA TYR A 1049 -29.39 -15.51 -21.07
C TYR A 1049 -30.77 -16.16 -20.99
N TYR A 1050 -31.82 -15.36 -20.76
CA TYR A 1050 -33.19 -15.86 -20.68
C TYR A 1050 -33.76 -16.32 -22.03
N VAL A 1051 -33.38 -15.65 -23.13
CA VAL A 1051 -33.69 -16.16 -24.48
C VAL A 1051 -33.08 -17.55 -24.67
N GLN A 1052 -31.82 -17.76 -24.29
CA GLN A 1052 -31.18 -19.07 -24.44
C GLN A 1052 -31.85 -20.16 -23.60
N GLN A 1053 -32.27 -19.85 -22.36
CA GLN A 1053 -32.99 -20.81 -21.51
C GLN A 1053 -34.31 -21.25 -22.16
N GLU A 1054 -35.06 -20.31 -22.73
CA GLU A 1054 -36.28 -20.60 -23.49
C GLU A 1054 -36.02 -21.44 -24.75
N LEU A 1055 -34.92 -21.20 -25.46
CA LEU A 1055 -34.52 -21.99 -26.62
C LEU A 1055 -34.15 -23.44 -26.22
N LYS A 1056 -33.45 -23.62 -25.09
CA LYS A 1056 -33.03 -24.94 -24.57
C LYS A 1056 -34.22 -25.82 -24.17
N ASN A 1057 -35.33 -25.23 -23.76
CA ASN A 1057 -36.59 -25.92 -23.48
C ASN A 1057 -37.30 -26.46 -24.75
N LYS A 1058 -36.64 -26.44 -25.92
CA LYS A 1058 -37.00 -27.08 -27.20
C LYS A 1058 -38.35 -26.67 -27.83
N THR A 1059 -39.01 -25.63 -27.33
CA THR A 1059 -40.27 -25.13 -27.90
C THR A 1059 -40.12 -24.19 -29.10
N PHE A 1060 -38.90 -23.70 -29.38
CA PHE A 1060 -38.67 -22.63 -30.37
C PHE A 1060 -38.10 -23.07 -31.72
N LEU A 1061 -37.58 -24.30 -31.82
CA LEU A 1061 -37.16 -24.80 -33.11
C LEU A 1061 -38.43 -25.07 -33.91
N PRO A 1062 -38.64 -24.46 -35.10
CA PRO A 1062 -39.67 -24.95 -35.98
C PRO A 1062 -39.41 -26.45 -36.14
N ARG A 1063 -40.39 -27.28 -35.82
CA ARG A 1063 -40.44 -28.63 -36.36
C ARG A 1063 -40.40 -28.42 -37.87
N GLN A 1064 -39.22 -28.48 -38.47
CA GLN A 1064 -39.17 -28.79 -39.88
C GLN A 1064 -39.70 -30.22 -39.97
N SER A 1065 -41.00 -30.30 -40.23
CA SER A 1065 -41.52 -31.17 -41.25
C SER A 1065 -40.68 -30.97 -42.51
N TYR A 1066 -39.47 -31.55 -42.52
CA TYR A 1066 -38.94 -32.05 -43.75
C TYR A 1066 -39.97 -33.07 -44.19
N GLY A 1067 -40.82 -32.66 -45.13
CA GLY A 1067 -41.60 -33.57 -45.93
C GLY A 1067 -40.65 -34.67 -46.39
N ARG A 1068 -40.72 -35.84 -45.74
CA ARG A 1068 -40.30 -37.11 -46.32
C ARG A 1068 -41.31 -37.52 -47.39
N SER A 1069 -41.64 -36.60 -48.28
CA SER A 1069 -42.23 -36.84 -49.59
C SER A 1069 -41.28 -36.14 -50.56
N SER A 1070 -40.23 -36.79 -51.06
CA SER A 1070 -40.37 -37.40 -52.38
C SER A 1070 -39.16 -38.23 -52.85
N ARG A 1071 -38.22 -38.64 -51.97
CA ARG A 1071 -37.05 -39.46 -52.40
C ARG A 1071 -37.05 -40.91 -51.92
N ARG A 1072 -37.61 -41.23 -50.74
CA ARG A 1072 -37.73 -42.64 -50.27
C ARG A 1072 -38.95 -43.39 -50.81
N GLN A 1073 -40.01 -42.70 -51.26
CA GLN A 1073 -41.13 -43.33 -52.00
C GLN A 1073 -40.83 -43.52 -53.50
N LYS A 1074 -39.98 -42.69 -54.11
CA LYS A 1074 -39.56 -42.88 -55.52
C LYS A 1074 -38.56 -44.03 -55.70
N LEU A 1075 -37.67 -44.27 -54.72
CA LEU A 1075 -36.73 -45.40 -54.77
C LEU A 1075 -37.35 -46.76 -54.36
N ARG A 1076 -38.50 -46.77 -53.68
CA ARG A 1076 -39.25 -47.99 -53.37
C ARG A 1076 -40.24 -48.39 -54.47
N LYS A 1077 -40.70 -47.45 -55.31
CA LYS A 1077 -41.49 -47.73 -56.53
C LYS A 1077 -40.64 -48.24 -57.71
N GLN A 1078 -39.36 -47.90 -57.81
CA GLN A 1078 -38.46 -48.47 -58.84
C GLN A 1078 -37.88 -49.85 -58.48
N ARG A 1079 -37.76 -50.20 -57.20
CA ARG A 1079 -37.36 -51.56 -56.78
C ARG A 1079 -38.48 -52.60 -56.84
N ASN A 1080 -39.76 -52.17 -56.83
CA ASN A 1080 -40.91 -53.08 -56.90
C ASN A 1080 -41.44 -53.34 -58.33
N LEU A 1081 -40.86 -52.71 -59.36
CA LEU A 1081 -41.17 -52.97 -60.78
C LEU A 1081 -40.21 -53.97 -61.45
N VAL A 1082 -39.15 -54.41 -60.76
CA VAL A 1082 -38.16 -55.39 -61.27
C VAL A 1082 -38.29 -56.78 -60.63
N LYS A 1083 -39.13 -56.95 -59.60
CA LYS A 1083 -39.40 -58.25 -58.95
C LYS A 1083 -40.78 -58.85 -59.25
N ALA A 1084 -41.46 -58.37 -60.30
CA ALA A 1084 -42.76 -58.88 -60.76
C ALA A 1084 -42.68 -59.50 -62.18
N ARG A 1085 -41.62 -60.25 -62.46
CA ARG A 1085 -41.55 -61.19 -63.60
C ARG A 1085 -40.71 -62.39 -63.17
N LEU A 1086 -41.38 -63.38 -62.57
CA LEU A 1086 -41.04 -64.80 -62.37
C LEU A 1086 -41.98 -65.28 -61.25
N LYS A 1087 -43.20 -65.72 -61.62
CA LYS A 1087 -43.64 -67.13 -61.65
C LYS A 1087 -43.73 -67.72 -60.22
N SER A 1088 -44.90 -67.81 -59.59
CA SER A 1088 -46.05 -68.71 -59.84
C SER A 1088 -46.14 -69.81 -58.76
N THR A 1089 -47.03 -69.57 -57.79
CA THR A 1089 -48.00 -70.55 -57.20
C THR A 1089 -47.47 -71.75 -56.35
N PRO A 1090 -48.33 -72.44 -55.54
CA PRO A 1090 -48.40 -72.23 -54.08
C PRO A 1090 -48.38 -73.53 -53.24
N ALA A 1091 -48.34 -73.41 -51.90
CA ALA A 1091 -48.94 -74.31 -50.88
C ALA A 1091 -48.32 -73.93 -49.51
N ALA A 1092 -49.06 -73.47 -48.49
CA ALA A 1092 -49.99 -74.17 -47.60
C ALA A 1092 -49.39 -74.23 -46.18
N VAL A 1093 -50.08 -73.54 -45.25
CA VAL A 1093 -50.38 -73.85 -43.84
C VAL A 1093 -49.33 -74.66 -43.03
N ILE A 1094 -48.89 -74.11 -41.89
CA ILE A 1094 -49.09 -74.66 -40.52
C ILE A 1094 -48.36 -73.77 -39.48
N SER A 1095 -49.01 -73.69 -38.33
CA SER A 1095 -48.76 -72.95 -37.09
C SER A 1095 -47.56 -73.42 -36.24
N ILE A 1096 -47.29 -72.63 -35.17
CA ILE A 1096 -46.80 -73.02 -33.81
C ILE A 1096 -45.45 -72.38 -33.37
N SER A 1097 -45.61 -71.36 -32.52
CA SER A 1097 -45.00 -71.08 -31.19
C SER A 1097 -43.48 -71.11 -30.89
N ARG A 1098 -43.13 -70.13 -30.04
CA ARG A 1098 -42.11 -70.11 -28.95
C ARG A 1098 -40.63 -70.33 -29.31
N LEU A 1099 -39.84 -69.26 -29.26
CA LEU A 1099 -38.96 -68.88 -28.14
C LEU A 1099 -38.38 -67.48 -28.38
#